data_AF-A0A7V0QZG5-F1
#
_entry.id   AF-A0A7V0QZG5-F1
#
_cell.length_a   1.000
_cell.length_b   1.000
_cell.length_c   1.000
_cell.angle_alpha   90.00
_cell.angle_beta   90.00
_cell.angle_gamma   90.00
#
_symmetry.space_group_name_H-M   'P 1'
#
loop_
_entity.id
_entity.type
_entity.pdbx_description
1 polymer ?
#
loop_
_entity_poly.entity_id
_entity_poly.type
_entity_poly.pdbx_seq_one_letter_code
_entity_poly.pdbx_strand_id
1 'polypeptide(L)'
;MIQHFLDIPFITKALEAFSAFTELQYSLFDDRGNTIISSPEDNTLLSYVKRDKKGQALYREFVEKNLRFALKRKDHFMVKGPAQQYHIFIPVQYKEIKMLLLAEAFYTSVDDFEAYCTDHETCYSVGDFNKEEWFREVIFMPMEKAEVVANHIRQLIDDVMAVGYENKLSNKRWLWSKTMINLVANIKSSAPVDEIFESIVEAIVFLFDVDTAGILTSDNGCFRTRVSGGRNSNEVRNMKLSDKSYYVQKSKSTHSPVVISDSRMLWSSGLPEEILSLHLFPMASETDFIGFICIFNSLLDRETFNSIYELSKLSTYICNTHYISDEMQKKSDKINDMSSRIMELYADHRNPLMLFEKIVNEAAGIVNADKCSLMLPDRNGEKLVITAVTGVNRVLLKDIHVKKGEGIAGKAYESRSAILIDKEAGFSEYHGAPRSFFKTVSCLSLPLSINGDVVGVLNISDKTSGESFSENDIVKLNPFAQQASLLIKLSNYYSSSEEMRELSITDPLTNLYNRRYFDIHLEEEFKRSERYDLGFSLAIIDIDDFKLFNDSEGHLAGDQVLKEISFIMMETLRSNDILVRFGGEEFAVIMPQTSHNDAYNVAERIRINIKEQAIRAMKTYPGDHITVSIGIAMYPEAGDKVENIIKYADRALYKAKMQGKDQTQVWHDYARG
;
A
#
# COMPACT_ATOMS: atom_id res chain seq x y z
N MET A 1 -46.57 24.70 -28.83
CA MET A 1 -46.88 25.70 -27.78
C MET A 1 -45.70 25.90 -26.84
N ILE A 2 -45.11 24.82 -26.29
CA ILE A 2 -43.93 24.86 -25.39
C ILE A 2 -42.68 25.54 -26.02
N GLN A 3 -42.37 25.25 -27.30
CA GLN A 3 -41.24 25.86 -28.02
C GLN A 3 -41.30 27.39 -28.19
N HIS A 4 -42.46 28.02 -27.99
CA HIS A 4 -42.57 29.49 -28.05
C HIS A 4 -42.20 30.18 -26.73
N PHE A 5 -42.06 29.43 -25.63
CA PHE A 5 -41.79 29.96 -24.29
C PHE A 5 -40.45 29.53 -23.70
N LEU A 6 -39.83 28.49 -24.25
CA LEU A 6 -38.54 27.98 -23.78
C LEU A 6 -37.43 28.29 -24.78
N ASP A 7 -36.30 28.77 -24.27
CA ASP A 7 -35.05 28.86 -25.01
C ASP A 7 -34.40 27.48 -25.14
N ILE A 8 -34.81 26.74 -26.18
CA ILE A 8 -34.31 25.38 -26.43
C ILE A 8 -32.78 25.33 -26.54
N PRO A 9 -32.10 26.20 -27.32
CA PRO A 9 -30.62 26.21 -27.37
C PRO A 9 -29.94 26.39 -26.00
N PHE A 10 -30.49 27.23 -25.12
CA PHE A 10 -29.96 27.39 -23.76
C PHE A 10 -30.14 26.12 -22.93
N ILE A 11 -31.34 25.53 -22.95
CA ILE A 11 -31.63 24.31 -22.19
C ILE A 11 -30.78 23.15 -22.70
N THR A 12 -30.60 22.99 -24.02
CA THR A 12 -29.71 21.97 -24.60
C THR A 12 -28.29 22.09 -24.04
N LYS A 13 -27.72 23.30 -24.00
CA LYS A 13 -26.40 23.54 -23.40
C LYS A 13 -26.34 23.23 -21.90
N ALA A 14 -27.43 23.49 -21.18
CA ALA A 14 -27.52 23.13 -19.77
C ALA A 14 -27.49 21.61 -19.57
N LEU A 15 -28.21 20.86 -20.42
CA LEU A 15 -28.20 19.41 -20.40
C LEU A 15 -26.83 18.84 -20.81
N GLU A 16 -26.15 19.43 -21.79
CA GLU A 16 -24.76 19.08 -22.14
C GLU A 16 -23.82 19.27 -20.93
N ALA A 17 -23.98 20.38 -20.19
CA ALA A 17 -23.21 20.61 -18.97
C ALA A 17 -23.52 19.57 -17.90
N PHE A 18 -24.81 19.23 -17.70
CA PHE A 18 -25.23 18.18 -16.78
C PHE A 18 -24.57 16.86 -17.15
N SER A 19 -24.56 16.49 -18.44
CA SER A 19 -23.89 15.29 -18.92
C SER A 19 -22.39 15.29 -18.63
N ALA A 20 -21.73 16.44 -18.81
CA ALA A 20 -20.29 16.55 -18.59
C ALA A 20 -19.88 16.27 -17.14
N PHE A 21 -20.69 16.70 -16.15
CA PHE A 21 -20.33 16.54 -14.74
C PHE A 21 -20.98 15.33 -14.05
N THR A 22 -22.08 14.77 -14.56
CA THR A 22 -22.70 13.56 -13.97
C THR A 22 -22.31 12.28 -14.69
N GLU A 23 -21.71 12.39 -15.88
CA GLU A 23 -21.44 11.29 -16.84
C GLU A 23 -22.72 10.67 -17.43
N LEU A 24 -23.92 11.08 -16.98
CA LEU A 24 -25.20 10.58 -17.48
C LEU A 24 -25.71 11.44 -18.62
N GLN A 25 -26.38 10.82 -19.59
CA GLN A 25 -26.96 11.57 -20.69
C GLN A 25 -28.41 11.95 -20.40
N TYR A 26 -28.84 13.14 -20.85
CA TYR A 26 -30.16 13.68 -20.52
C TYR A 26 -31.04 13.91 -21.75
N SER A 27 -32.28 13.42 -21.65
CA SER A 27 -33.34 13.64 -22.64
C SER A 27 -34.52 14.36 -21.98
N LEU A 28 -35.09 15.37 -22.65
CA LEU A 28 -36.23 16.15 -22.15
C LEU A 28 -37.49 15.80 -22.96
N PHE A 29 -38.57 15.47 -22.26
CA PHE A 29 -39.86 15.10 -22.83
C PHE A 29 -40.98 16.06 -22.38
N ASP A 30 -41.96 16.27 -23.25
CA ASP A 30 -43.19 16.99 -22.89
C ASP A 30 -44.17 16.11 -22.08
N ASP A 31 -45.27 16.70 -21.63
CA ASP A 31 -46.33 16.02 -20.87
C ASP A 31 -47.09 14.94 -21.66
N ARG A 32 -46.87 14.85 -22.97
CA ARG A 32 -47.43 13.84 -23.88
C ARG A 32 -46.42 12.76 -24.25
N GLY A 33 -45.17 12.88 -23.80
CA GLY A 33 -44.08 11.96 -24.10
C GLY A 33 -43.39 12.19 -25.44
N ASN A 34 -43.61 13.33 -26.09
CA ASN A 34 -42.79 13.72 -27.23
C ASN A 34 -41.44 14.26 -26.76
N THR A 35 -40.38 13.85 -27.43
CA THR A 35 -39.03 14.37 -27.17
C THR A 35 -38.96 15.85 -27.56
N ILE A 36 -38.59 16.70 -26.61
CA ILE A 36 -38.27 18.11 -26.81
C ILE A 36 -36.78 18.25 -27.14
N ILE A 37 -35.93 17.60 -26.35
CA ILE A 37 -34.47 17.55 -26.53
C ILE A 37 -34.07 16.08 -26.39
N SER A 38 -33.42 15.53 -27.41
CA SER A 38 -32.79 14.21 -27.33
C SER A 38 -31.37 14.35 -26.80
N SER A 39 -30.90 13.36 -26.06
CA SER A 39 -29.47 13.18 -25.82
C SER A 39 -28.69 13.25 -27.16
N PRO A 40 -27.54 13.95 -27.22
CA PRO A 40 -26.69 13.97 -28.40
C PRO A 40 -26.00 12.62 -28.66
N GLU A 41 -25.75 11.82 -27.61
CA GLU A 41 -25.12 10.50 -27.69
C GLU A 41 -25.83 9.52 -26.73
N ASP A 42 -26.30 8.38 -27.23
CA ASP A 42 -26.76 7.30 -26.35
C ASP A 42 -25.52 6.58 -25.77
N ASN A 43 -25.55 6.14 -24.50
CA ASN A 43 -24.53 5.20 -24.01
C ASN A 43 -24.47 3.97 -24.96
N THR A 44 -23.26 3.48 -25.26
CA THR A 44 -22.98 2.43 -26.24
C THR A 44 -23.92 1.22 -26.11
N LEU A 45 -24.23 0.76 -24.88
CA LEU A 45 -25.12 -0.38 -24.66
C LEU A 45 -26.59 -0.04 -24.90
N LEU A 46 -27.02 1.14 -24.46
CA LEU A 46 -28.39 1.59 -24.68
C LEU A 46 -28.66 1.86 -26.17
N SER A 47 -27.66 2.38 -26.89
CA SER A 47 -27.70 2.56 -28.34
C SER A 47 -27.90 1.22 -29.06
N TYR A 48 -27.26 0.15 -28.57
CA TYR A 48 -27.42 -1.20 -29.09
C TYR A 48 -28.84 -1.72 -28.86
N VAL A 49 -29.38 -1.55 -27.66
CA VAL A 49 -30.78 -1.91 -27.33
C VAL A 49 -31.77 -1.15 -28.20
N LYS A 50 -31.55 0.15 -28.44
CA LYS A 50 -32.40 1.01 -29.29
C LYS A 50 -32.30 0.67 -30.79
N ARG A 51 -31.22 0.02 -31.25
CA ARG A 51 -31.06 -0.43 -32.65
C ARG A 51 -31.81 -1.72 -32.95
N ASP A 52 -32.00 -2.60 -31.95
CA ASP A 52 -32.84 -3.78 -32.12
C ASP A 52 -34.33 -3.39 -32.16
N LYS A 53 -35.10 -3.95 -33.10
CA LYS A 53 -36.51 -3.59 -33.29
C LYS A 53 -37.37 -3.91 -32.06
N LYS A 54 -37.10 -5.03 -31.39
CA LYS A 54 -37.82 -5.44 -30.18
C LYS A 54 -37.35 -4.58 -28.99
N GLY A 55 -36.06 -4.27 -28.92
CA GLY A 55 -35.46 -3.48 -27.85
C GLY A 55 -35.93 -2.04 -27.86
N GLN A 56 -35.99 -1.45 -29.06
CA GLN A 56 -36.58 -0.15 -29.30
C GLN A 56 -38.04 -0.07 -28.84
N ALA A 57 -38.86 -1.08 -29.17
CA ALA A 57 -40.26 -1.13 -28.76
C ALA A 57 -40.42 -1.22 -27.22
N LEU A 58 -39.64 -2.09 -26.58
CA LEU A 58 -39.64 -2.25 -25.12
C LEU A 58 -39.12 -1.01 -24.39
N TYR A 59 -38.06 -0.38 -24.90
CA TYR A 59 -37.53 0.86 -24.33
C TYR A 59 -38.55 2.01 -24.44
N ARG A 60 -39.21 2.12 -25.59
CA ARG A 60 -40.28 3.10 -25.78
C ARG A 60 -41.45 2.87 -24.81
N GLU A 61 -41.90 1.63 -24.67
CA GLU A 61 -42.96 1.27 -23.72
C GLU A 61 -42.53 1.57 -22.27
N PHE A 62 -41.27 1.28 -21.93
CA PHE A 62 -40.69 1.60 -20.64
C PHE A 62 -40.72 3.11 -20.34
N VAL A 63 -40.29 3.96 -21.28
CA VAL A 63 -40.33 5.41 -21.11
C VAL A 63 -41.78 5.91 -21.02
N GLU A 64 -42.67 5.49 -21.91
CA GLU A 64 -44.08 5.93 -21.92
C GLU A 64 -44.83 5.54 -20.63
N LYS A 65 -44.60 4.33 -20.12
CA LYS A 65 -45.18 3.85 -18.85
C LYS A 65 -44.72 4.70 -17.67
N ASN A 66 -43.43 4.96 -17.57
CA ASN A 66 -42.86 5.68 -16.43
C ASN A 66 -43.08 7.19 -16.52
N LEU A 67 -43.20 7.77 -17.72
CA LEU A 67 -43.55 9.18 -17.90
C LEU A 67 -44.92 9.52 -17.32
N ARG A 68 -45.93 8.66 -17.54
CA ARG A 68 -47.26 8.83 -16.93
C ARG A 68 -47.23 8.79 -15.41
N PHE A 69 -46.30 8.04 -14.84
CA PHE A 69 -46.10 7.95 -13.40
C PHE A 69 -45.35 9.19 -12.88
N ALA A 70 -44.31 9.63 -13.58
CA ALA A 70 -43.51 10.79 -13.24
C ALA A 70 -44.32 12.09 -13.18
N LEU A 71 -45.19 12.33 -14.16
CA LEU A 71 -46.02 13.55 -14.22
C LEU A 71 -47.03 13.70 -13.05
N LYS A 72 -47.20 12.66 -12.23
CA LYS A 72 -48.04 12.67 -11.02
C LYS A 72 -47.24 12.82 -9.73
N ARG A 73 -45.90 12.80 -9.79
CA ARG A 73 -45.01 12.88 -8.64
C ARG A 73 -44.33 14.25 -8.59
N LYS A 74 -43.89 14.63 -7.39
CA LYS A 74 -43.04 15.81 -7.18
C LYS A 74 -41.55 15.46 -7.13
N ASP A 75 -41.24 14.24 -6.73
CA ASP A 75 -39.87 13.78 -6.55
C ASP A 75 -39.42 12.88 -7.70
N HIS A 76 -38.10 12.84 -7.90
CA HIS A 76 -37.46 11.95 -8.84
C HIS A 76 -37.62 10.49 -8.38
N PHE A 77 -37.38 9.56 -9.30
CA PHE A 77 -37.34 8.14 -8.98
C PHE A 77 -36.51 7.39 -10.03
N MET A 78 -36.07 6.18 -9.65
CA MET A 78 -35.25 5.36 -10.51
C MET A 78 -35.90 4.03 -10.80
N VAL A 79 -35.79 3.55 -12.04
CA VAL A 79 -36.37 2.28 -12.48
C VAL A 79 -35.41 1.59 -13.43
N LYS A 80 -35.31 0.26 -13.32
CA LYS A 80 -34.56 -0.56 -14.27
C LYS A 80 -35.27 -0.63 -15.63
N GLY A 81 -34.52 -0.36 -16.68
CA GLY A 81 -34.97 -0.48 -18.07
C GLY A 81 -34.81 -1.91 -18.62
N PRO A 82 -35.06 -2.10 -19.93
CA PRO A 82 -35.01 -3.41 -20.57
C PRO A 82 -33.65 -4.14 -20.50
N ALA A 83 -32.54 -3.41 -20.34
CA ALA A 83 -31.19 -3.95 -20.17
C ALA A 83 -30.76 -4.03 -18.69
N GLN A 84 -31.71 -3.98 -17.75
CA GLN A 84 -31.48 -3.93 -16.30
C GLN A 84 -30.69 -2.71 -15.80
N GLN A 85 -30.37 -1.75 -16.67
CA GLN A 85 -29.79 -0.45 -16.31
C GLN A 85 -30.79 0.42 -15.58
N TYR A 86 -30.37 1.10 -14.53
CA TYR A 86 -31.17 2.12 -13.87
C TYR A 86 -31.27 3.39 -14.72
N HIS A 87 -32.45 3.99 -14.74
CA HIS A 87 -32.73 5.29 -15.33
C HIS A 87 -33.35 6.22 -14.30
N ILE A 88 -32.98 7.50 -14.31
CA ILE A 88 -33.51 8.51 -13.38
C ILE A 88 -34.59 9.32 -14.08
N PHE A 89 -35.80 9.31 -13.52
CA PHE A 89 -36.93 10.08 -13.98
C PHE A 89 -37.12 11.29 -13.07
N ILE A 90 -36.92 12.50 -13.60
CA ILE A 90 -36.98 13.76 -12.85
C ILE A 90 -38.16 14.59 -13.40
N PRO A 91 -39.31 14.62 -12.70
CA PRO A 91 -40.42 15.48 -13.08
C PRO A 91 -40.01 16.96 -13.01
N VAL A 92 -40.29 17.72 -14.06
CA VAL A 92 -40.00 19.15 -14.13
C VAL A 92 -41.31 19.90 -14.30
N GLN A 93 -41.63 20.79 -13.38
CA GLN A 93 -42.85 21.61 -13.45
C GLN A 93 -42.52 23.08 -13.23
N TYR A 94 -42.70 23.89 -14.27
CA TYR A 94 -42.53 25.33 -14.18
C TYR A 94 -43.77 26.04 -14.74
N LYS A 95 -44.43 26.83 -13.89
CA LYS A 95 -45.75 27.44 -14.15
C LYS A 95 -46.76 26.37 -14.62
N GLU A 96 -47.35 26.55 -15.80
CA GLU A 96 -48.34 25.65 -16.41
C GLU A 96 -47.68 24.51 -17.22
N ILE A 97 -46.35 24.51 -17.38
CA ILE A 97 -45.65 23.55 -18.23
C ILE A 97 -45.16 22.38 -17.38
N LYS A 98 -45.57 21.16 -17.75
CA LYS A 98 -45.05 19.92 -17.20
C LYS A 98 -44.19 19.19 -18.21
N MET A 99 -43.04 18.73 -17.77
CA MET A 99 -42.06 18.00 -18.57
C MET A 99 -41.43 16.90 -17.73
N LEU A 100 -40.67 16.04 -18.40
CA LEU A 100 -39.87 15.01 -17.76
C LEU A 100 -38.44 15.13 -18.27
N LEU A 101 -37.50 15.24 -17.34
CA LEU A 101 -36.08 15.03 -17.62
C LEU A 101 -35.74 13.57 -17.31
N LEU A 102 -35.17 12.86 -18.29
CA LEU A 102 -34.72 11.47 -18.17
C LEU A 102 -33.20 11.44 -18.20
N ALA A 103 -32.57 10.96 -17.13
CA ALA A 103 -31.15 10.62 -17.13
C ALA A 103 -30.99 9.15 -17.54
N GLU A 104 -30.16 8.91 -18.55
CA GLU A 104 -30.02 7.61 -19.21
C GLU A 104 -28.92 6.75 -18.59
N ALA A 105 -29.34 5.53 -18.21
CA ALA A 105 -28.61 4.26 -18.07
C ALA A 105 -27.29 4.24 -17.28
N PHE A 106 -27.34 3.62 -16.09
CA PHE A 106 -26.16 3.19 -15.32
C PHE A 106 -26.43 1.87 -14.57
N TYR A 107 -25.38 1.21 -14.12
CA TYR A 107 -25.44 0.08 -13.17
C TYR A 107 -24.98 0.52 -11.79
N THR A 108 -25.54 -0.06 -10.72
CA THR A 108 -25.15 0.31 -9.35
C THR A 108 -23.86 -0.36 -8.89
N SER A 109 -23.48 -1.48 -9.51
CA SER A 109 -22.26 -2.23 -9.20
C SER A 109 -21.85 -3.11 -10.37
N VAL A 110 -20.61 -3.60 -10.32
CA VAL A 110 -20.10 -4.62 -11.25
C VAL A 110 -20.97 -5.89 -11.20
N ASP A 111 -21.34 -6.33 -10.00
CA ASP A 111 -22.20 -7.51 -9.80
C ASP A 111 -23.56 -7.38 -10.51
N ASP A 112 -24.16 -6.18 -10.52
CA ASP A 112 -25.44 -5.92 -11.19
C ASP A 112 -25.33 -6.04 -12.72
N PHE A 113 -24.19 -5.59 -13.28
CA PHE A 113 -23.87 -5.76 -14.69
C PHE A 113 -23.57 -7.23 -15.03
N GLU A 114 -22.78 -7.91 -14.21
CA GLU A 114 -22.47 -9.33 -14.42
C GLU A 114 -23.71 -10.22 -14.35
N ALA A 115 -24.62 -9.95 -13.41
CA ALA A 115 -25.90 -10.63 -13.29
C ALA A 115 -26.71 -10.51 -14.60
N TYR A 116 -26.78 -9.31 -15.18
CA TYR A 116 -27.40 -9.09 -16.48
C TYR A 116 -26.69 -9.86 -17.61
N CYS A 117 -25.35 -9.88 -17.64
CA CYS A 117 -24.60 -10.65 -18.64
C CYS A 117 -24.84 -12.17 -18.53
N THR A 118 -25.17 -12.68 -17.34
CA THR A 118 -25.48 -14.10 -17.11
C THR A 118 -26.96 -14.45 -17.29
N ASP A 119 -27.85 -13.46 -17.34
CA ASP A 119 -29.28 -13.65 -17.53
C ASP A 119 -29.60 -13.90 -19.01
N HIS A 120 -29.69 -15.19 -19.38
CA HIS A 120 -30.02 -15.64 -20.74
C HIS A 120 -31.51 -15.47 -21.09
N GLU A 121 -32.37 -15.09 -20.13
CA GLU A 121 -33.80 -14.87 -20.36
C GLU A 121 -34.10 -13.43 -20.82
N THR A 122 -33.23 -12.46 -20.50
CA THR A 122 -33.37 -11.10 -21.03
C THR A 122 -33.08 -11.07 -22.54
N CYS A 123 -34.00 -10.48 -23.31
CA CYS A 123 -34.00 -10.47 -24.78
C CYS A 123 -32.83 -9.71 -25.46
N TYR A 124 -31.84 -9.26 -24.68
CA TYR A 124 -30.70 -8.45 -25.11
C TYR A 124 -29.39 -8.87 -24.44
N SER A 125 -29.37 -10.01 -23.74
CA SER A 125 -28.15 -10.50 -23.13
C SER A 125 -27.04 -10.48 -24.17
N VAL A 126 -25.92 -9.88 -23.78
CA VAL A 126 -24.78 -9.56 -24.65
C VAL A 126 -24.00 -10.85 -24.99
N GLY A 127 -24.72 -11.99 -25.08
CA GLY A 127 -24.31 -13.36 -24.85
C GLY A 127 -23.24 -13.94 -25.78
N ASP A 128 -22.69 -13.15 -26.70
CA ASP A 128 -21.59 -13.52 -27.59
C ASP A 128 -20.49 -12.44 -27.71
N PHE A 129 -20.50 -11.36 -26.92
CA PHE A 129 -19.50 -10.29 -26.99
C PHE A 129 -18.49 -10.29 -25.84
N ASN A 130 -17.31 -9.71 -26.08
CA ASN A 130 -16.24 -9.55 -25.09
C ASN A 130 -16.73 -8.68 -23.92
N LYS A 131 -17.02 -9.30 -22.76
CA LYS A 131 -17.47 -8.61 -21.54
C LYS A 131 -16.53 -7.46 -21.14
N GLU A 132 -15.23 -7.61 -21.44
CA GLU A 132 -14.23 -6.59 -21.13
C GLU A 132 -14.38 -5.31 -21.96
N GLU A 133 -14.93 -5.38 -23.18
CA GLU A 133 -15.19 -4.19 -24.00
C GLU A 133 -16.39 -3.42 -23.44
N TRP A 134 -17.48 -4.11 -23.10
CA TRP A 134 -18.67 -3.48 -22.54
C TRP A 134 -18.44 -2.92 -21.15
N PHE A 135 -17.64 -3.59 -20.33
CA PHE A 135 -17.26 -3.10 -18.99
C PHE A 135 -16.65 -1.70 -19.04
N ARG A 136 -15.94 -1.34 -20.11
CA ARG A 136 -15.32 -0.01 -20.28
C ARG A 136 -16.30 1.06 -20.77
N GLU A 137 -17.44 0.65 -21.32
CA GLU A 137 -18.41 1.53 -21.98
C GLU A 137 -19.66 1.81 -21.12
N VAL A 138 -19.92 0.98 -20.11
CA VAL A 138 -21.06 1.15 -19.19
C VAL A 138 -20.67 2.04 -18.00
N ILE A 139 -21.64 2.83 -17.54
CA ILE A 139 -21.45 3.73 -16.39
C ILE A 139 -21.81 2.98 -15.11
N PHE A 140 -20.89 3.00 -14.13
CA PHE A 140 -21.12 2.48 -12.78
C PHE A 140 -21.32 3.62 -11.79
N MET A 141 -22.49 3.66 -11.19
CA MET A 141 -22.86 4.70 -10.22
C MET A 141 -23.61 4.06 -9.04
N PRO A 142 -23.00 4.00 -7.84
CA PRO A 142 -23.66 3.51 -6.63
C PRO A 142 -24.98 4.25 -6.38
N MET A 143 -25.95 3.53 -5.80
CA MET A 143 -27.31 4.07 -5.62
C MET A 143 -27.31 5.36 -4.79
N GLU A 144 -26.46 5.45 -3.76
CA GLU A 144 -26.32 6.66 -2.94
C GLU A 144 -25.84 7.85 -3.78
N LYS A 145 -24.87 7.63 -4.67
CA LYS A 145 -24.38 8.67 -5.60
C LYS A 145 -25.46 9.06 -6.60
N ALA A 146 -26.20 8.10 -7.13
CA ALA A 146 -27.29 8.37 -8.07
C ALA A 146 -28.39 9.23 -7.43
N GLU A 147 -28.74 8.97 -6.17
CA GLU A 147 -29.76 9.74 -5.44
C GLU A 147 -29.31 11.19 -5.19
N VAL A 148 -28.03 11.36 -4.85
CA VAL A 148 -27.40 12.68 -4.75
C VAL A 148 -27.46 13.39 -6.11
N VAL A 149 -27.06 12.74 -7.20
CA VAL A 149 -27.12 13.31 -8.56
C VAL A 149 -28.53 13.73 -8.92
N ALA A 150 -29.53 12.88 -8.70
CA ALA A 150 -30.91 13.16 -9.05
C ALA A 150 -31.48 14.36 -8.29
N ASN A 151 -31.19 14.49 -6.99
CA ASN A 151 -31.59 15.64 -6.19
C ASN A 151 -30.97 16.95 -6.67
N HIS A 152 -29.67 16.93 -6.99
CA HIS A 152 -28.97 18.12 -7.49
C HIS A 152 -29.46 18.54 -8.87
N ILE A 153 -29.57 17.59 -9.81
CA ILE A 153 -30.08 17.89 -11.16
C ILE A 153 -31.50 18.43 -11.10
N ARG A 154 -32.36 17.92 -10.21
CA ARG A 154 -33.70 18.47 -10.01
C ARG A 154 -33.66 19.94 -9.61
N GLN A 155 -32.81 20.33 -8.66
CA GLN A 155 -32.67 21.74 -8.27
C GLN A 155 -32.18 22.59 -9.43
N LEU A 156 -31.14 22.15 -10.13
CA LEU A 156 -30.55 22.89 -11.24
C LEU A 156 -31.49 23.03 -12.44
N ILE A 157 -32.24 21.97 -12.78
CA ILE A 157 -33.16 22.04 -13.93
C ILE A 157 -34.29 23.02 -13.67
N ASP A 158 -34.82 23.09 -12.44
CA ASP A 158 -35.88 24.06 -12.11
C ASP A 158 -35.38 25.51 -12.32
N ASP A 159 -34.14 25.81 -11.94
CA ASP A 159 -33.51 27.12 -12.16
C ASP A 159 -33.23 27.41 -13.64
N VAL A 160 -32.74 26.41 -14.38
CA VAL A 160 -32.53 26.49 -15.83
C VAL A 160 -33.86 26.76 -16.54
N MET A 161 -34.95 26.10 -16.13
CA MET A 161 -36.27 26.34 -16.71
C MET A 161 -36.80 27.72 -16.38
N ALA A 162 -36.57 28.23 -15.17
CA ALA A 162 -36.93 29.61 -14.82
C ALA A 162 -36.23 30.63 -15.72
N VAL A 163 -34.91 30.49 -15.89
CA VAL A 163 -34.11 31.40 -16.75
C VAL A 163 -34.47 31.26 -18.22
N GLY A 164 -34.61 30.04 -18.73
CA GLY A 164 -34.96 29.76 -20.12
C GLY A 164 -36.36 30.28 -20.49
N TYR A 165 -37.28 30.34 -19.51
CA TYR A 165 -38.61 30.93 -19.68
C TYR A 165 -38.58 32.46 -19.59
N GLU A 166 -37.79 33.02 -18.67
CA GLU A 166 -37.70 34.47 -18.39
C GLU A 166 -36.85 35.27 -19.40
N ASN A 167 -36.09 34.61 -20.30
CA ASN A 167 -35.24 35.24 -21.34
C ASN A 167 -35.98 36.24 -22.27
N LYS A 168 -37.31 36.28 -22.23
CA LYS A 168 -38.09 37.34 -22.90
C LYS A 168 -38.15 38.68 -22.14
N LEU A 169 -37.55 38.80 -20.93
CA LEU A 169 -37.64 39.98 -20.07
C LEU A 169 -36.30 40.51 -19.49
N SER A 170 -35.21 39.73 -19.38
CA SER A 170 -33.88 40.20 -18.90
C SER A 170 -32.71 39.55 -19.65
N ASN A 171 -31.97 40.33 -20.45
CA ASN A 171 -30.82 39.84 -21.25
C ASN A 171 -29.56 39.53 -20.42
N LYS A 172 -29.34 40.18 -19.26
CA LYS A 172 -28.09 40.05 -18.49
C LYS A 172 -28.01 38.73 -17.72
N ARG A 173 -29.05 38.38 -16.97
CA ARG A 173 -29.11 37.13 -16.18
C ARG A 173 -28.97 35.89 -17.04
N TRP A 174 -29.65 35.87 -18.19
CA TRP A 174 -29.51 34.77 -19.15
C TRP A 174 -28.09 34.62 -19.68
N LEU A 175 -27.42 35.73 -20.04
CA LEU A 175 -26.05 35.69 -20.55
C LEU A 175 -25.07 35.18 -19.49
N TRP A 176 -25.22 35.60 -18.24
CA TRP A 176 -24.39 35.11 -17.13
C TRP A 176 -24.62 33.63 -16.85
N SER A 177 -25.88 33.19 -16.72
CA SER A 177 -26.19 31.77 -16.53
C SER A 177 -25.65 30.92 -17.68
N LYS A 178 -25.78 31.38 -18.92
CA LYS A 178 -25.24 30.70 -20.11
C LYS A 178 -23.72 30.60 -20.05
N THR A 179 -23.02 31.68 -19.72
CA THR A 179 -21.56 31.66 -19.64
C THR A 179 -21.07 30.76 -18.52
N MET A 180 -21.76 30.75 -17.37
CA MET A 180 -21.42 29.87 -16.25
C MET A 180 -21.65 28.40 -16.55
N ILE A 181 -22.77 28.07 -17.19
CA ILE A 181 -23.05 26.70 -17.66
C ILE A 181 -21.98 26.25 -18.66
N ASN A 182 -21.57 27.10 -19.61
CA ASN A 182 -20.49 26.76 -20.54
C ASN A 182 -19.14 26.61 -19.84
N LEU A 183 -18.84 27.44 -18.84
CA LEU A 183 -17.60 27.34 -18.08
C LEU A 183 -17.53 25.98 -17.37
N VAL A 184 -18.60 25.61 -16.67
CA VAL A 184 -18.74 24.31 -16.00
C VAL A 184 -18.67 23.15 -16.98
N ALA A 185 -19.34 23.22 -18.13
CA ALA A 185 -19.31 22.16 -19.15
C ALA A 185 -17.90 21.90 -19.72
N ASN A 186 -17.02 22.90 -19.69
CA ASN A 186 -15.65 22.78 -20.21
C ASN A 186 -14.64 22.32 -19.15
N ILE A 187 -15.06 22.20 -17.89
CA ILE A 187 -14.20 21.65 -16.83
C ILE A 187 -14.04 20.16 -17.09
N LYS A 188 -12.81 19.73 -17.36
CA LYS A 188 -12.52 18.32 -17.58
C LYS A 188 -12.73 17.54 -16.28
N SER A 189 -13.31 16.34 -16.39
CA SER A 189 -13.49 15.43 -15.25
C SER A 189 -12.15 15.04 -14.55
N SER A 190 -11.00 15.25 -15.21
CA SER A 190 -9.68 14.99 -14.64
C SER A 190 -8.95 16.24 -14.10
N ALA A 191 -9.58 17.42 -14.10
CA ALA A 191 -8.92 18.65 -13.66
C ALA A 191 -8.68 18.64 -12.14
N PRO A 192 -7.50 19.09 -11.65
CA PRO A 192 -7.26 19.35 -10.25
C PRO A 192 -8.29 20.32 -9.66
N VAL A 193 -8.73 20.10 -8.43
CA VAL A 193 -9.75 20.94 -7.76
C VAL A 193 -9.33 22.41 -7.70
N ASP A 194 -8.04 22.70 -7.56
CA ASP A 194 -7.53 24.07 -7.52
C ASP A 194 -7.72 24.80 -8.87
N GLU A 195 -7.57 24.12 -10.01
CA GLU A 195 -7.84 24.71 -11.35
C GLU A 195 -9.34 25.01 -11.56
N ILE A 196 -10.20 24.15 -11.00
CA ILE A 196 -11.65 24.34 -10.98
C ILE A 196 -12.00 25.58 -10.16
N PHE A 197 -11.40 25.71 -8.97
CA PHE A 197 -11.57 26.88 -8.11
C PHE A 197 -11.08 28.18 -8.76
N GLU A 198 -9.94 28.14 -9.44
CA GLU A 198 -9.42 29.28 -10.22
C GLU A 198 -10.40 29.70 -11.31
N SER A 199 -10.89 28.75 -12.11
CA SER A 199 -11.87 29.01 -13.16
C SER A 199 -13.16 29.65 -12.63
N ILE A 200 -13.66 29.17 -11.49
CA ILE A 200 -14.87 29.73 -10.84
C ILE A 200 -14.61 31.16 -10.35
N VAL A 201 -13.48 31.38 -9.67
CA VAL A 201 -13.13 32.71 -9.13
C VAL A 201 -12.94 33.72 -10.26
N GLU A 202 -12.24 33.35 -11.34
CA GLU A 202 -12.06 34.19 -12.52
C GLU A 202 -13.39 34.52 -13.18
N ALA A 203 -14.28 33.52 -13.33
CA ALA A 203 -15.61 33.72 -13.89
C ALA A 203 -16.44 34.70 -13.07
N ILE A 204 -16.39 34.60 -11.74
CA ILE A 204 -17.12 35.48 -10.84
C ILE A 204 -16.61 36.92 -10.95
N VAL A 205 -15.29 37.10 -10.90
CA VAL A 205 -14.67 38.43 -11.05
C VAL A 205 -15.03 39.04 -12.40
N PHE A 206 -14.94 38.28 -13.48
CA PHE A 206 -15.19 38.76 -14.84
C PHE A 206 -16.68 39.04 -15.13
N LEU A 207 -17.59 38.13 -14.76
CA LEU A 207 -18.99 38.23 -15.15
C LEU A 207 -19.78 39.23 -14.31
N PHE A 208 -19.44 39.34 -13.02
CA PHE A 208 -20.19 40.16 -12.07
C PHE A 208 -19.47 41.45 -11.68
N ASP A 209 -18.29 41.71 -12.25
CA ASP A 209 -17.47 42.91 -11.98
C ASP A 209 -17.25 43.15 -10.48
N VAL A 210 -16.96 42.07 -9.74
CA VAL A 210 -16.66 42.15 -8.31
C VAL A 210 -15.20 42.50 -8.09
N ASP A 211 -14.91 43.25 -7.03
CA ASP A 211 -13.56 43.74 -6.73
C ASP A 211 -12.58 42.60 -6.46
N THR A 212 -12.97 41.65 -5.61
CA THR A 212 -12.17 40.46 -5.28
C THR A 212 -13.07 39.31 -4.89
N ALA A 213 -12.73 38.11 -5.36
CA ALA A 213 -13.40 36.87 -5.00
C ALA A 213 -12.37 35.83 -4.55
N GLY A 214 -12.82 34.87 -3.75
CA GLY A 214 -11.98 33.73 -3.35
C GLY A 214 -12.81 32.55 -2.89
N ILE A 215 -12.17 31.39 -2.82
CA ILE A 215 -12.78 30.16 -2.30
C ILE A 215 -12.06 29.77 -1.02
N LEU A 216 -12.84 29.55 0.03
CA LEU A 216 -12.36 29.10 1.34
C LEU A 216 -12.79 27.66 1.60
N THR A 217 -11.86 26.78 1.92
CA THR A 217 -12.13 25.36 2.26
C THR A 217 -11.74 25.05 3.69
N SER A 218 -12.33 24.01 4.27
CA SER A 218 -12.05 23.57 5.64
C SER A 218 -10.62 23.02 5.78
N ASP A 219 -9.90 23.46 6.81
CA ASP A 219 -8.57 22.99 7.24
C ASP A 219 -8.47 23.06 8.76
N ASN A 220 -8.49 21.91 9.44
CA ASN A 220 -8.21 21.76 10.88
C ASN A 220 -8.96 22.75 11.80
N GLY A 221 -10.28 22.87 11.64
CA GLY A 221 -11.12 23.73 12.50
C GLY A 221 -11.12 25.22 12.12
N CYS A 222 -10.56 25.57 10.97
CA CYS A 222 -10.71 26.88 10.33
C CYS A 222 -10.96 26.73 8.82
N PHE A 223 -11.42 27.79 8.17
CA PHE A 223 -11.52 27.88 6.73
C PHE A 223 -10.37 28.73 6.21
N ARG A 224 -9.68 28.27 5.16
CA ARG A 224 -8.55 28.99 4.56
C ARG A 224 -8.79 29.27 3.11
N THR A 225 -8.30 30.41 2.64
CA THR A 225 -8.31 30.71 1.21
C THR A 225 -7.48 29.68 0.46
N ARG A 226 -8.14 29.01 -0.48
CA ARG A 226 -7.51 28.07 -1.40
C ARG A 226 -7.09 28.77 -2.68
N VAL A 227 -7.98 29.62 -3.19
CA VAL A 227 -7.81 30.40 -4.42
C VAL A 227 -8.44 31.78 -4.24
N SER A 228 -7.85 32.80 -4.85
CA SER A 228 -8.35 34.17 -4.85
C SER A 228 -8.00 34.90 -6.14
N GLY A 229 -8.85 35.81 -6.58
CA GLY A 229 -8.69 36.60 -7.80
C GLY A 229 -9.36 37.97 -7.68
N GLY A 230 -9.01 38.87 -8.59
CA GLY A 230 -9.42 40.28 -8.54
C GLY A 230 -8.32 41.20 -7.98
N ARG A 231 -8.69 42.47 -7.75
CA ARG A 231 -7.74 43.57 -7.46
C ARG A 231 -6.95 43.36 -6.17
N ASN A 232 -7.61 42.85 -5.13
CA ASN A 232 -7.08 42.68 -3.77
C ASN A 232 -6.78 41.21 -3.45
N SER A 233 -6.57 40.37 -4.48
CA SER A 233 -6.35 38.93 -4.32
C SER A 233 -5.16 38.57 -3.41
N ASN A 234 -4.08 39.35 -3.47
CA ASN A 234 -2.90 39.12 -2.62
C ASN A 234 -3.18 39.28 -1.12
N GLU A 235 -4.09 40.17 -0.74
CA GLU A 235 -4.43 40.45 0.66
C GLU A 235 -5.27 39.32 1.27
N VAL A 236 -6.08 38.64 0.45
CA VAL A 236 -6.95 37.54 0.90
C VAL A 236 -6.34 36.15 0.70
N ARG A 237 -5.22 36.02 -0.03
CA ARG A 237 -4.61 34.73 -0.40
C ARG A 237 -4.26 33.82 0.78
N ASN A 238 -3.88 34.39 1.92
CA ASN A 238 -3.52 33.65 3.14
C ASN A 238 -4.54 33.83 4.27
N MET A 239 -5.74 34.32 3.96
CA MET A 239 -6.79 34.56 4.94
C MET A 239 -7.22 33.25 5.61
N LYS A 240 -7.55 33.37 6.91
CA LYS A 240 -8.15 32.30 7.70
C LYS A 240 -9.41 32.82 8.39
N LEU A 241 -10.45 32.00 8.42
CA LEU A 241 -11.70 32.28 9.11
C LEU A 241 -11.98 31.14 10.09
N SER A 242 -12.20 31.46 11.37
CA SER A 242 -12.47 30.43 12.38
C SER A 242 -13.81 29.72 12.11
N ASP A 243 -13.84 28.38 12.15
CA ASP A 243 -15.11 27.63 12.08
C ASP A 243 -16.02 27.94 13.28
N LYS A 244 -15.46 28.47 14.38
CA LYS A 244 -16.23 28.90 15.56
C LYS A 244 -16.88 30.28 15.41
N SER A 245 -16.64 30.99 14.30
CA SER A 245 -17.26 32.30 14.06
C SER A 245 -18.78 32.15 13.92
N TYR A 246 -19.53 33.07 14.54
CA TYR A 246 -21.00 33.09 14.47
C TYR A 246 -21.52 33.06 13.03
N TYR A 247 -20.89 33.80 12.12
CA TYR A 247 -21.32 33.89 10.72
C TYR A 247 -21.08 32.60 9.95
N VAL A 248 -19.95 31.94 10.21
CA VAL A 248 -19.64 30.64 9.62
C VAL A 248 -20.65 29.60 10.09
N GLN A 249 -20.89 29.52 11.40
CA GLN A 249 -21.86 28.60 11.99
C GLN A 249 -23.29 28.88 11.52
N LYS A 250 -23.68 30.15 11.38
CA LYS A 250 -24.98 30.54 10.85
C LYS A 250 -25.14 30.11 9.39
N SER A 251 -24.16 30.38 8.54
CA SER A 251 -24.24 30.01 7.12
C SER A 251 -24.22 28.49 6.94
N LYS A 252 -23.38 27.79 7.70
CA LYS A 252 -23.25 26.32 7.69
C LYS A 252 -24.50 25.61 8.22
N SER A 253 -25.19 26.15 9.23
CA SER A 253 -26.44 25.54 9.73
C SER A 253 -27.66 25.83 8.86
N THR A 254 -27.66 26.94 8.12
CA THR A 254 -28.81 27.38 7.31
C THR A 254 -28.64 27.14 5.81
N HIS A 255 -27.45 26.72 5.37
CA HIS A 255 -27.02 26.65 3.96
C HIS A 255 -27.35 27.92 3.16
N SER A 256 -27.36 29.06 3.85
CA SER A 256 -27.77 30.36 3.30
C SER A 256 -26.61 31.34 3.32
N PRO A 257 -26.52 32.26 2.35
CA PRO A 257 -25.44 33.23 2.32
C PRO A 257 -25.50 34.20 3.51
N VAL A 258 -24.33 34.67 3.93
CA VAL A 258 -24.20 35.64 5.02
C VAL A 258 -23.39 36.83 4.55
N VAL A 259 -23.89 38.03 4.83
CA VAL A 259 -23.22 39.29 4.51
C VAL A 259 -22.70 39.94 5.78
N ILE A 260 -21.44 40.36 5.76
CA ILE A 260 -20.77 41.03 6.87
C ILE A 260 -20.25 42.37 6.35
N SER A 261 -20.70 43.47 6.94
CA SER A 261 -20.31 44.84 6.57
C SER A 261 -19.93 45.72 7.77
N ASP A 262 -19.93 45.18 9.00
CA ASP A 262 -19.39 45.87 10.18
C ASP A 262 -17.88 45.57 10.27
N SER A 263 -17.06 46.60 10.12
CA SER A 263 -15.59 46.51 10.14
C SER A 263 -15.04 45.89 11.43
N ARG A 264 -15.65 46.16 12.59
CA ARG A 264 -15.20 45.58 13.86
C ARG A 264 -15.42 44.07 13.88
N MET A 265 -16.52 43.62 13.28
CA MET A 265 -16.85 42.19 13.19
C MET A 265 -15.93 41.46 12.22
N LEU A 266 -15.56 42.10 11.10
CA LEU A 266 -14.58 41.57 10.14
C LEU A 266 -13.20 41.38 10.82
N TRP A 267 -12.68 42.41 11.48
CA TRP A 267 -11.37 42.34 12.15
C TRP A 267 -11.35 41.31 13.30
N SER A 268 -12.43 41.23 14.08
CA SER A 268 -12.55 40.22 15.15
C SER A 268 -12.57 38.78 14.63
N SER A 269 -12.85 38.59 13.33
CA SER A 269 -12.86 37.30 12.66
C SER A 269 -11.51 36.94 12.01
N GLY A 270 -10.50 37.82 12.12
CA GLY A 270 -9.14 37.60 11.60
C GLY A 270 -8.89 38.13 10.19
N LEU A 271 -9.76 39.02 9.68
CA LEU A 271 -9.62 39.63 8.35
C LEU A 271 -8.69 40.87 8.34
N PRO A 272 -7.96 41.12 7.23
CA PRO A 272 -7.17 42.35 7.04
C PRO A 272 -8.02 43.63 7.14
N GLU A 273 -7.38 44.77 7.47
CA GLU A 273 -8.07 46.06 7.62
C GLU A 273 -8.63 46.59 6.30
N GLU A 274 -8.03 46.16 5.19
CA GLU A 274 -8.40 46.47 3.81
C GLU A 274 -9.73 45.84 3.40
N ILE A 275 -10.23 44.85 4.16
CA ILE A 275 -11.51 44.19 3.90
C ILE A 275 -12.63 44.91 4.65
N LEU A 276 -13.48 45.61 3.89
CA LEU A 276 -14.60 46.42 4.37
C LEU A 276 -15.94 45.70 4.29
N SER A 277 -16.06 44.69 3.42
CA SER A 277 -17.26 43.85 3.32
C SER A 277 -16.91 42.44 2.88
N LEU A 278 -17.67 41.46 3.37
CA LEU A 278 -17.55 40.05 3.03
C LEU A 278 -18.93 39.43 2.81
N HIS A 279 -19.15 38.86 1.62
CA HIS A 279 -20.27 37.96 1.36
C HIS A 279 -19.77 36.52 1.40
N LEU A 280 -20.37 35.69 2.24
CA LEU A 280 -20.12 34.25 2.34
C LEU A 280 -21.24 33.51 1.64
N PHE A 281 -20.95 32.89 0.50
CA PHE A 281 -21.87 32.00 -0.21
C PHE A 281 -21.47 30.55 0.08
N PRO A 282 -22.27 29.78 0.83
CA PRO A 282 -21.90 28.42 1.19
C PRO A 282 -21.86 27.53 -0.05
N MET A 283 -20.81 26.71 -0.12
CA MET A 283 -20.72 25.58 -1.03
C MET A 283 -21.13 24.32 -0.26
N ALA A 284 -22.43 24.08 -0.19
CA ALA A 284 -23.02 23.03 0.62
C ALA A 284 -24.19 22.33 -0.10
N SER A 285 -24.29 21.02 0.09
CA SER A 285 -25.46 20.19 -0.22
C SER A 285 -26.21 19.86 1.08
N GLU A 286 -27.29 19.08 1.02
CA GLU A 286 -27.96 18.61 2.25
C GLU A 286 -27.05 17.74 3.15
N THR A 287 -26.04 17.09 2.56
CA THR A 287 -25.17 16.12 3.22
C THR A 287 -23.74 16.61 3.43
N ASP A 288 -23.26 17.51 2.56
CA ASP A 288 -21.85 17.85 2.46
C ASP A 288 -21.63 19.36 2.52
N PHE A 289 -20.53 19.78 3.16
CA PHE A 289 -20.12 21.17 3.25
C PHE A 289 -18.65 21.29 2.82
N ILE A 290 -18.40 21.89 1.67
CA ILE A 290 -17.05 22.01 1.08
C ILE A 290 -16.35 23.26 1.60
N GLY A 291 -17.07 24.38 1.64
CA GLY A 291 -16.44 25.68 1.82
C GLY A 291 -17.36 26.86 1.54
N PHE A 292 -16.74 28.00 1.21
CA PHE A 292 -17.43 29.23 0.86
C PHE A 292 -16.84 29.85 -0.40
N ILE A 293 -17.71 30.29 -1.32
CA ILE A 293 -17.35 31.35 -2.26
C ILE A 293 -17.48 32.67 -1.51
N CYS A 294 -16.42 33.46 -1.54
CA CYS A 294 -16.32 34.71 -0.80
C CYS A 294 -16.17 35.87 -1.77
N ILE A 295 -16.99 36.91 -1.58
CA ILE A 295 -16.88 38.17 -2.33
C ILE A 295 -16.48 39.26 -1.36
N PHE A 296 -15.37 39.94 -1.67
CA PHE A 296 -14.78 40.97 -0.84
C PHE A 296 -15.02 42.34 -1.45
N ASN A 297 -15.18 43.35 -0.60
CA ASN A 297 -15.20 44.77 -0.96
C ASN A 297 -16.18 45.16 -2.09
N SER A 298 -17.26 44.39 -2.28
CA SER A 298 -18.22 44.59 -3.37
C SER A 298 -19.64 44.69 -2.84
N LEU A 299 -20.40 45.67 -3.34
CA LEU A 299 -21.84 45.77 -3.12
C LEU A 299 -22.55 45.02 -4.23
N LEU A 300 -23.32 44.00 -3.87
CA LEU A 300 -24.05 43.17 -4.82
C LEU A 300 -25.50 43.62 -4.87
N ASP A 301 -26.00 43.89 -6.07
CA ASP A 301 -27.45 44.03 -6.26
C ASP A 301 -28.15 42.67 -6.08
N ARG A 302 -29.47 42.69 -6.02
CA ARG A 302 -30.26 41.48 -5.77
C ARG A 302 -30.11 40.42 -6.88
N GLU A 303 -29.91 40.86 -8.12
CA GLU A 303 -29.80 39.95 -9.28
C GLU A 303 -28.44 39.25 -9.26
N THR A 304 -27.35 40.01 -9.13
CA THR A 304 -25.99 39.49 -8.99
C THR A 304 -25.82 38.61 -7.75
N PHE A 305 -26.37 39.01 -6.61
CA PHE A 305 -26.33 38.20 -5.38
C PHE A 305 -26.96 36.82 -5.58
N ASN A 306 -28.17 36.78 -6.17
CA ASN A 306 -28.86 35.53 -6.45
C ASN A 306 -28.09 34.68 -7.47
N SER A 307 -27.53 35.31 -8.51
CA SER A 307 -26.70 34.60 -9.49
C SER A 307 -25.48 33.94 -8.85
N ILE A 308 -24.72 34.64 -8.01
CA ILE A 308 -23.55 34.07 -7.32
C ILE A 308 -23.97 32.96 -6.35
N TYR A 309 -25.13 33.10 -5.68
CA TYR A 309 -25.64 32.04 -4.82
C TYR A 309 -25.99 30.76 -5.59
N GLU A 310 -26.64 30.87 -6.75
CA GLU A 310 -26.89 29.68 -7.57
C GLU A 310 -25.58 29.04 -8.09
N LEU A 311 -24.56 29.86 -8.36
CA LEU A 311 -23.23 29.36 -8.71
C LEU A 311 -22.55 28.64 -7.56
N SER A 312 -22.74 29.05 -6.31
CA SER A 312 -22.16 28.34 -5.17
C SER A 312 -22.75 26.94 -5.04
N LYS A 313 -24.05 26.76 -5.32
CA LYS A 313 -24.68 25.43 -5.36
C LYS A 313 -24.14 24.58 -6.51
N LEU A 314 -24.07 25.12 -7.73
CA LEU A 314 -23.52 24.41 -8.88
C LEU A 314 -22.05 24.00 -8.65
N SER A 315 -21.25 24.91 -8.11
CA SER A 315 -19.85 24.68 -7.77
C SER A 315 -19.69 23.59 -6.72
N THR A 316 -20.63 23.48 -5.77
CA THR A 316 -20.62 22.43 -4.75
C THR A 316 -20.64 21.04 -5.39
N TYR A 317 -21.50 20.82 -6.38
CA TYR A 317 -21.59 19.52 -7.04
C TYR A 317 -20.27 19.13 -7.72
N ILE A 318 -19.72 20.03 -8.55
CA ILE A 318 -18.47 19.81 -9.29
C ILE A 318 -17.35 19.51 -8.30
N CYS A 319 -17.27 20.30 -7.24
CA CYS A 319 -16.23 20.15 -6.24
C CYS A 319 -16.41 18.88 -5.42
N ASN A 320 -17.63 18.42 -5.10
CA ASN A 320 -17.82 17.14 -4.41
C ASN A 320 -17.28 15.95 -5.23
N THR A 321 -17.53 15.94 -6.54
CA THR A 321 -17.04 14.87 -7.42
C THR A 321 -15.50 14.87 -7.52
N HIS A 322 -14.87 16.05 -7.63
CA HIS A 322 -13.41 16.15 -7.78
C HIS A 322 -12.63 16.18 -6.45
N TYR A 323 -13.21 16.72 -5.37
CA TYR A 323 -12.59 16.80 -4.04
C TYR A 323 -12.45 15.43 -3.39
N ILE A 324 -13.46 14.57 -3.54
CA ILE A 324 -13.37 13.17 -3.07
C ILE A 324 -12.29 12.43 -3.87
N SER A 325 -12.22 12.65 -5.19
CA SER A 325 -11.21 12.02 -6.05
C SER A 325 -9.78 12.47 -5.71
N ASP A 326 -9.55 13.77 -5.50
CA ASP A 326 -8.26 14.34 -5.11
C ASP A 326 -7.80 13.87 -3.71
N GLU A 327 -8.71 13.83 -2.73
CA GLU A 327 -8.42 13.25 -1.40
C GLU A 327 -8.08 11.76 -1.47
N MET A 328 -8.77 10.99 -2.33
CA MET A 328 -8.47 9.58 -2.55
C MET A 328 -7.15 9.38 -3.27
N GLN A 329 -6.83 10.21 -4.26
CA GLN A 329 -5.55 10.16 -4.96
C GLN A 329 -4.38 10.49 -4.01
N LYS A 330 -4.49 11.54 -3.20
CA LYS A 330 -3.48 11.88 -2.18
C LYS A 330 -3.27 10.76 -1.15
N LYS A 331 -4.33 10.07 -0.76
CA LYS A 331 -4.23 8.88 0.11
C LYS A 331 -3.57 7.72 -0.61
N SER A 332 -3.92 7.47 -1.87
CA SER A 332 -3.32 6.44 -2.73
C SER A 332 -1.82 6.69 -2.94
N ASP A 333 -1.41 7.92 -3.25
CA ASP A 333 -0.01 8.30 -3.44
C ASP A 333 0.81 8.09 -2.16
N LYS A 334 0.26 8.43 -0.99
CA LYS A 334 0.90 8.12 0.31
C LYS A 334 1.04 6.62 0.54
N ILE A 335 0.02 5.84 0.19
CA ILE A 335 0.06 4.37 0.29
C ILE A 335 1.14 3.80 -0.64
N ASN A 336 1.25 4.34 -1.86
CA ASN A 336 2.24 3.92 -2.84
C ASN A 336 3.67 4.27 -2.39
N ASP A 337 3.93 5.50 -1.93
CA ASP A 337 5.24 5.91 -1.39
C ASP A 337 5.66 5.01 -0.22
N MET A 338 4.74 4.76 0.72
CA MET A 338 4.99 3.81 1.79
C MET A 338 5.28 2.40 1.26
N SER A 339 4.51 1.92 0.28
CA SER A 339 4.67 0.58 -0.28
C SER A 339 6.04 0.39 -0.94
N SER A 340 6.53 1.40 -1.66
CA SER A 340 7.87 1.40 -2.25
C SER A 340 8.96 1.30 -1.17
N ARG A 341 8.86 2.08 -0.09
CA ARG A 341 9.82 2.03 1.03
C ARG A 341 9.85 0.67 1.73
N ILE A 342 8.69 0.03 1.91
CA ILE A 342 8.62 -1.34 2.46
C ILE A 342 9.36 -2.32 1.56
N MET A 343 9.16 -2.22 0.24
CA MET A 343 9.73 -3.18 -0.71
C MET A 343 11.27 -3.09 -0.72
N GLU A 344 11.83 -1.90 -0.56
CA GLU A 344 13.27 -1.70 -0.36
C GLU A 344 13.78 -2.27 0.96
N LEU A 345 13.01 -2.18 2.06
CA LEU A 345 13.36 -2.80 3.33
C LEU A 345 13.26 -4.34 3.25
N TYR A 346 12.29 -4.87 2.51
CA TYR A 346 12.06 -6.31 2.39
C TYR A 346 13.23 -7.02 1.71
N ALA A 347 13.95 -6.37 0.80
CA ALA A 347 15.15 -6.96 0.17
C ALA A 347 16.20 -7.44 1.20
N ASP A 348 16.26 -6.78 2.35
CA ASP A 348 17.31 -6.97 3.35
C ASP A 348 16.86 -7.75 4.58
N HIS A 349 15.68 -8.38 4.55
CA HIS A 349 15.15 -9.14 5.68
C HIS A 349 16.09 -10.25 6.20
N ARG A 350 17.00 -10.74 5.35
CA ARG A 350 18.03 -11.73 5.72
C ARG A 350 19.31 -11.13 6.32
N ASN A 351 19.45 -9.81 6.33
CA ASN A 351 20.55 -9.09 6.97
C ASN A 351 20.00 -8.15 8.06
N PRO A 352 19.84 -8.65 9.30
CA PRO A 352 19.22 -7.89 10.38
C PRO A 352 19.89 -6.54 10.64
N LEU A 353 21.22 -6.48 10.57
CA LEU A 353 21.98 -5.25 10.82
C LEU A 353 21.62 -4.16 9.81
N MET A 354 21.60 -4.51 8.52
CA MET A 354 21.26 -3.56 7.45
C MET A 354 19.78 -3.15 7.49
N LEU A 355 18.89 -4.12 7.73
CA LEU A 355 17.46 -3.86 7.90
C LEU A 355 17.20 -2.85 9.03
N PHE A 356 17.78 -3.08 10.20
CA PHE A 356 17.55 -2.23 11.37
C PHE A 356 18.11 -0.81 11.18
N GLU A 357 19.26 -0.67 10.52
CA GLU A 357 19.82 0.64 10.17
C GLU A 357 18.90 1.39 9.20
N LYS A 358 18.36 0.73 8.18
CA LYS A 358 17.38 1.34 7.27
C LYS A 358 16.09 1.74 7.97
N ILE A 359 15.55 0.89 8.86
CA ILE A 359 14.35 1.22 9.65
C ILE A 359 14.54 2.50 10.44
N VAL A 360 15.69 2.66 11.09
CA VAL A 360 15.99 3.84 11.91
C VAL A 360 16.17 5.10 11.05
N ASN A 361 16.80 4.99 9.88
CA ASN A 361 16.95 6.09 8.93
C ASN A 361 15.60 6.55 8.36
N GLU A 362 14.75 5.62 7.93
CA GLU A 362 13.42 5.92 7.41
C GLU A 362 12.52 6.55 8.48
N ALA A 363 12.50 5.99 9.69
CA ALA A 363 11.74 6.55 10.81
C ALA A 363 12.17 8.00 11.10
N ALA A 364 13.48 8.29 11.10
CA ALA A 364 13.99 9.64 11.26
C ALA A 364 13.55 10.57 10.12
N GLY A 365 13.59 10.10 8.87
CA GLY A 365 13.18 10.85 7.69
C GLY A 365 11.70 11.23 7.67
N ILE A 366 10.79 10.31 8.06
CA ILE A 366 9.34 10.54 8.06
C ILE A 366 8.93 11.75 8.92
N VAL A 367 9.65 11.98 10.03
CA VAL A 367 9.37 13.08 10.95
C VAL A 367 10.42 14.19 10.93
N ASN A 368 11.36 14.15 9.98
CA ASN A 368 12.48 15.09 9.84
C ASN A 368 13.24 15.26 11.16
N ALA A 369 13.80 14.16 11.67
CA ALA A 369 14.59 14.13 12.89
C ALA A 369 16.06 13.80 12.60
N ASP A 370 16.96 14.42 13.36
CA ASP A 370 18.40 14.19 13.24
C ASP A 370 18.84 12.87 13.89
N LYS A 371 18.06 12.37 14.88
CA LYS A 371 18.44 11.22 15.69
C LYS A 371 17.31 10.23 15.86
N CYS A 372 17.62 8.96 15.63
CA CYS A 372 16.73 7.85 15.93
C CYS A 372 17.53 6.64 16.44
N SER A 373 16.92 5.82 17.29
CA SER A 373 17.45 4.52 17.73
C SER A 373 16.35 3.48 17.76
N LEU A 374 16.69 2.24 17.37
CA LEU A 374 15.85 1.07 17.55
C LEU A 374 16.39 0.26 18.73
N MET A 375 15.51 -0.03 19.68
CA MET A 375 15.78 -0.96 20.77
C MET A 375 14.94 -2.23 20.61
N LEU A 376 15.58 -3.39 20.69
CA LEU A 376 14.92 -4.70 20.65
C LEU A 376 15.01 -5.37 22.03
N PRO A 377 13.99 -6.16 22.42
CA PRO A 377 14.06 -6.94 23.65
C PRO A 377 15.15 -8.01 23.60
N ASP A 378 15.77 -8.27 24.75
CA ASP A 378 16.64 -9.43 24.94
C ASP A 378 15.84 -10.75 24.88
N ARG A 379 16.54 -11.90 24.89
CA ARG A 379 15.92 -13.22 24.75
C ARG A 379 14.80 -13.50 25.78
N ASN A 380 14.85 -12.86 26.94
CA ASN A 380 13.88 -13.03 28.02
C ASN A 380 12.78 -11.96 28.01
N GLY A 381 12.91 -10.93 27.18
CA GLY A 381 11.96 -9.81 27.09
C GLY A 381 12.02 -8.85 28.30
N GLU A 382 13.04 -8.96 29.14
CA GLU A 382 13.17 -8.19 30.39
C GLU A 382 13.87 -6.84 30.17
N LYS A 383 14.78 -6.79 29.19
CA LYS A 383 15.58 -5.61 28.88
C LYS A 383 15.52 -5.28 27.40
N LEU A 384 15.54 -4.00 27.11
CA LEU A 384 15.73 -3.44 25.78
C LEU A 384 17.21 -3.14 25.55
N VAL A 385 17.70 -3.53 24.37
CA VAL A 385 19.08 -3.31 23.92
C VAL A 385 19.06 -2.50 22.64
N ILE A 386 19.95 -1.50 22.54
CA ILE A 386 20.09 -0.69 21.32
C ILE A 386 20.70 -1.54 20.21
N THR A 387 19.96 -1.71 19.11
CA THR A 387 20.38 -2.57 17.98
C THR A 387 20.84 -1.74 16.77
N ALA A 388 20.17 -0.62 16.51
CA ALA A 388 20.51 0.31 15.43
C ALA A 388 20.30 1.77 15.85
N VAL A 389 21.09 2.67 15.25
CA VAL A 389 21.07 4.11 15.55
C VAL A 389 21.39 4.93 14.31
N THR A 390 20.84 6.14 14.23
CA THR A 390 21.22 7.18 13.28
C THR A 390 21.39 8.51 14.03
N GLY A 391 22.33 9.34 13.58
CA GLY A 391 22.67 10.61 14.25
C GLY A 391 23.34 10.48 15.62
N VAL A 392 23.68 9.26 16.05
CA VAL A 392 24.36 8.99 17.33
C VAL A 392 25.52 8.01 17.14
N ASN A 393 26.63 8.22 17.85
CA ASN A 393 27.78 7.31 17.78
C ASN A 393 27.45 5.96 18.44
N ARG A 394 27.41 4.90 17.62
CA ARG A 394 27.08 3.53 18.03
C ARG A 394 27.95 2.99 19.17
N VAL A 395 29.22 3.38 19.23
CA VAL A 395 30.17 2.90 20.26
C VAL A 395 29.76 3.35 21.66
N LEU A 396 29.16 4.55 21.78
CA LEU A 396 28.73 5.11 23.07
C LEU A 396 27.48 4.43 23.65
N LEU A 397 26.83 3.56 22.88
CA LEU A 397 25.49 3.05 23.19
C LEU A 397 25.43 1.52 23.33
N LYS A 398 26.53 0.80 23.06
CA LYS A 398 26.59 -0.68 23.06
C LYS A 398 26.23 -1.32 24.41
N ASP A 399 26.52 -0.64 25.51
CA ASP A 399 26.33 -1.18 26.86
C ASP A 399 25.03 -0.69 27.53
N ILE A 400 24.21 0.09 26.81
CA ILE A 400 22.96 0.62 27.37
C ILE A 400 21.88 -0.45 27.32
N HIS A 401 21.43 -0.85 28.50
CA HIS A 401 20.31 -1.76 28.70
C HIS A 401 19.23 -1.04 29.50
N VAL A 402 17.99 -1.09 29.03
CA VAL A 402 16.85 -0.43 29.68
C VAL A 402 15.86 -1.51 30.12
N LYS A 403 15.54 -1.59 31.41
CA LYS A 403 14.54 -2.57 31.88
C LYS A 403 13.13 -2.17 31.45
N LYS A 404 12.24 -3.14 31.39
CA LYS A 404 10.80 -2.88 31.24
C LYS A 404 10.31 -1.90 32.33
N GLY A 405 9.59 -0.86 31.91
CA GLY A 405 9.10 0.22 32.78
C GLY A 405 10.14 1.29 33.16
N GLU A 406 11.41 1.11 32.82
CA GLU A 406 12.50 2.04 33.15
C GLU A 406 12.67 3.13 32.08
N GLY A 407 12.66 4.39 32.51
CA GLY A 407 12.80 5.54 31.61
C GLY A 407 11.72 5.59 30.51
N ILE A 408 11.97 6.41 29.49
CA ILE A 408 10.99 6.69 28.43
C ILE A 408 10.77 5.44 27.56
N ALA A 409 11.86 4.84 27.07
CA ALA A 409 11.80 3.66 26.19
C ALA A 409 11.22 2.43 26.91
N GLY A 410 11.63 2.18 28.15
CA GLY A 410 11.10 1.07 28.94
C GLY A 410 9.63 1.25 29.29
N LYS A 411 9.16 2.50 29.50
CA LYS A 411 7.74 2.77 29.70
C LYS A 411 6.92 2.61 28.43
N ALA A 412 7.42 3.06 27.28
CA ALA A 412 6.76 2.82 25.99
C ALA A 412 6.60 1.31 25.73
N TYR A 413 7.63 0.52 26.06
CA TYR A 413 7.61 -0.94 25.95
C TYR A 413 6.61 -1.61 26.92
N GLU A 414 6.57 -1.16 28.17
CA GLU A 414 5.64 -1.70 29.17
C GLU A 414 4.18 -1.36 28.87
N SER A 415 3.90 -0.09 28.60
CA SER A 415 2.55 0.44 28.39
C SER A 415 1.99 0.14 27.01
N ARG A 416 2.83 -0.32 26.07
CA ARG A 416 2.48 -0.56 24.67
C ARG A 416 1.89 0.67 23.96
N SER A 417 2.22 1.85 24.48
CA SER A 417 1.71 3.14 24.01
C SER A 417 2.87 4.08 23.71
N ALA A 418 2.66 4.95 22.72
CA ALA A 418 3.64 5.98 22.40
C ALA A 418 3.83 6.93 23.60
N ILE A 419 5.08 7.30 23.88
CA ILE A 419 5.42 8.32 24.88
C ILE A 419 5.97 9.53 24.12
N LEU A 420 5.25 10.65 24.24
CA LEU A 420 5.61 11.93 23.63
C LEU A 420 6.00 12.92 24.73
N ILE A 421 7.19 13.50 24.61
CA ILE A 421 7.63 14.60 25.44
C ILE A 421 7.82 15.81 24.53
N ASP A 422 6.99 16.84 24.72
CA ASP A 422 6.96 18.07 23.95
C ASP A 422 7.72 19.23 24.62
N LYS A 423 8.06 19.09 25.92
CA LYS A 423 8.72 20.11 26.76
C LYS A 423 9.51 19.47 27.90
N GLU A 424 10.50 20.22 28.40
CA GLU A 424 11.47 19.77 29.40
C GLU A 424 10.85 19.20 30.69
N ALA A 425 9.75 19.79 31.17
CA ALA A 425 9.05 19.32 32.37
C ALA A 425 8.61 17.84 32.27
N GLY A 426 8.32 17.34 31.06
CA GLY A 426 7.88 15.96 30.85
C GLY A 426 8.97 14.90 31.11
N PHE A 427 10.26 15.29 31.13
CA PHE A 427 11.33 14.34 31.47
C PHE A 427 11.34 13.93 32.95
N SER A 428 10.81 14.78 33.83
CA SER A 428 10.80 14.56 35.28
C SER A 428 9.95 13.36 35.71
N GLU A 429 8.89 13.05 34.93
CA GLU A 429 7.99 11.92 35.16
C GLU A 429 8.66 10.56 34.92
N TYR A 430 9.73 10.52 34.14
CA TYR A 430 10.42 9.28 33.75
C TYR A 430 11.79 9.13 34.39
N HIS A 431 12.06 9.88 35.47
CA HIS A 431 13.33 9.89 36.19
C HIS A 431 14.56 10.12 35.27
N GLY A 432 14.36 10.83 34.16
CA GLY A 432 15.43 11.20 33.24
C GLY A 432 15.89 12.64 33.50
N ALA A 433 17.20 12.87 33.55
CA ALA A 433 17.72 14.21 33.32
C ALA A 433 17.56 14.54 31.82
N PRO A 434 17.22 15.80 31.43
CA PRO A 434 17.42 16.23 30.05
C PRO A 434 18.88 15.99 29.70
N ARG A 435 19.14 15.00 28.84
CA ARG A 435 20.53 14.64 28.52
C ARG A 435 21.10 15.82 27.75
N SER A 436 22.18 16.42 28.25
CA SER A 436 22.95 17.50 27.58
C SER A 436 23.48 17.14 26.18
N PHE A 437 23.20 15.92 25.72
CA PHE A 437 23.52 15.36 24.42
C PHE A 437 22.47 15.66 23.32
N PHE A 438 21.24 16.05 23.67
CA PHE A 438 20.17 16.37 22.71
C PHE A 438 20.09 17.88 22.43
N LYS A 439 19.82 18.24 21.17
CA LYS A 439 19.65 19.64 20.75
C LYS A 439 18.31 20.19 21.20
N THR A 440 17.27 19.36 21.20
CA THR A 440 15.91 19.75 21.57
C THR A 440 15.47 19.12 22.89
N VAL A 441 14.55 19.79 23.59
CA VAL A 441 13.89 19.27 24.82
C VAL A 441 12.62 18.46 24.49
N SER A 442 12.61 17.79 23.34
CA SER A 442 11.48 17.01 22.86
C SER A 442 11.92 15.67 22.25
N CYS A 443 11.21 14.60 22.58
CA CYS A 443 11.46 13.27 22.04
C CYS A 443 10.16 12.46 21.93
N LEU A 444 10.22 11.43 21.08
CA LEU A 444 9.13 10.49 20.84
C LEU A 444 9.67 9.06 20.97
N SER A 445 9.07 8.26 21.86
CA SER A 445 9.29 6.81 21.92
C SER A 445 8.05 6.07 21.46
N LEU A 446 8.17 5.34 20.36
CA LEU A 446 7.08 4.64 19.68
C LEU A 446 7.30 3.12 19.77
N PRO A 447 6.40 2.36 20.44
CA PRO A 447 6.49 0.90 20.45
C PRO A 447 6.14 0.33 19.08
N LEU A 448 6.97 -0.61 18.61
CA LEU A 448 6.76 -1.41 17.42
C LEU A 448 5.99 -2.66 17.84
N SER A 449 4.73 -2.81 17.42
CA SER A 449 3.86 -3.90 17.89
C SER A 449 3.12 -4.63 16.77
N ILE A 450 2.89 -5.93 16.99
CA ILE A 450 2.06 -6.80 16.14
C ILE A 450 1.05 -7.49 17.05
N ASN A 451 -0.24 -7.33 16.77
CA ASN A 451 -1.31 -7.97 17.54
C ASN A 451 -1.20 -7.73 19.07
N GLY A 452 -0.69 -6.57 19.47
CA GLY A 452 -0.48 -6.19 20.87
C GLY A 452 0.84 -6.66 21.49
N ASP A 453 1.66 -7.46 20.78
CA ASP A 453 3.00 -7.84 21.20
C ASP A 453 4.02 -6.84 20.69
N VAL A 454 4.81 -6.25 21.60
CA VAL A 454 5.83 -5.25 21.25
C VAL A 454 7.12 -5.95 20.86
N VAL A 455 7.54 -5.83 19.61
CA VAL A 455 8.77 -6.42 19.06
C VAL A 455 9.98 -5.50 19.21
N GLY A 456 9.78 -4.22 19.53
CA GLY A 456 10.85 -3.25 19.74
C GLY A 456 10.31 -1.85 20.06
N VAL A 457 11.20 -0.89 20.26
CA VAL A 457 10.86 0.52 20.49
C VAL A 457 11.75 1.41 19.62
N LEU A 458 11.13 2.32 18.86
CA LEU A 458 11.81 3.42 18.20
C LEU A 458 11.88 4.61 19.15
N ASN A 459 13.05 5.19 19.32
CA ASN A 459 13.23 6.45 20.03
C ASN A 459 13.73 7.51 19.05
N ILE A 460 13.06 8.65 18.99
CA ILE A 460 13.31 9.72 18.03
C ILE A 460 13.49 11.03 18.80
N SER A 461 14.47 11.83 18.41
CA SER A 461 14.83 13.08 19.07
C SER A 461 15.44 14.05 18.06
N ASP A 462 15.58 15.32 18.46
CA ASP A 462 16.23 16.37 17.66
C ASP A 462 15.55 16.59 16.30
N LYS A 463 14.29 17.08 16.30
CA LYS A 463 13.60 17.49 15.07
C LYS A 463 14.43 18.55 14.35
N THR A 464 14.69 18.38 13.06
CA THR A 464 15.60 19.24 12.28
C THR A 464 15.10 20.69 12.22
N SER A 465 13.78 20.91 12.29
CA SER A 465 13.18 22.25 12.37
C SER A 465 13.40 22.96 13.71
N GLY A 466 13.82 22.26 14.76
CA GLY A 466 13.89 22.76 16.13
C GLY A 466 12.56 22.77 16.88
N GLU A 467 11.45 22.40 16.23
CA GLU A 467 10.14 22.29 16.85
C GLU A 467 10.00 21.03 17.73
N SER A 468 9.03 21.04 18.66
CA SER A 468 8.67 19.84 19.42
C SER A 468 7.92 18.82 18.57
N PHE A 469 8.05 17.54 18.93
CA PHE A 469 7.20 16.48 18.39
C PHE A 469 5.75 16.67 18.85
N SER A 470 4.81 16.22 18.02
CA SER A 470 3.37 16.34 18.24
C SER A 470 2.64 15.02 17.96
N GLU A 471 1.37 14.91 18.32
CA GLU A 471 0.54 13.74 17.97
C GLU A 471 0.48 13.49 16.45
N ASN A 472 0.58 14.55 15.64
CA ASN A 472 0.63 14.42 14.18
C ASN A 472 1.87 13.65 13.71
N ASP A 473 2.99 13.72 14.43
CA ASP A 473 4.20 12.96 14.11
C ASP A 473 4.00 11.46 14.42
N ILE A 474 3.23 11.12 15.47
CA ILE A 474 2.81 9.74 15.76
C ILE A 474 1.90 9.21 14.64
N VAL A 475 0.92 10.00 14.20
CA VAL A 475 0.02 9.63 13.10
C VAL A 475 0.79 9.33 11.81
N LYS A 476 1.84 10.12 11.51
CA LYS A 476 2.72 9.87 10.36
C LYS A 476 3.56 8.60 10.49
N LEU A 477 4.05 8.29 11.69
CA LEU A 477 4.92 7.13 11.92
C LEU A 477 4.17 5.82 12.09
N ASN A 478 2.94 5.83 12.60
CA ASN A 478 2.18 4.61 12.91
C ASN A 478 2.09 3.61 11.74
N PRO A 479 1.76 4.04 10.51
CA PRO A 479 1.69 3.12 9.38
C PRO A 479 3.05 2.44 9.09
N PHE A 480 4.14 3.21 9.15
CA PHE A 480 5.50 2.68 9.00
C PHE A 480 5.89 1.75 10.16
N ALA A 481 5.53 2.12 11.41
CA ALA A 481 5.83 1.33 12.60
C ALA A 481 5.20 -0.07 12.55
N GLN A 482 3.95 -0.19 12.06
CA GLN A 482 3.30 -1.49 11.89
C GLN A 482 4.08 -2.41 10.93
N GLN A 483 4.58 -1.84 9.83
CA GLN A 483 5.32 -2.58 8.81
C GLN A 483 6.73 -2.94 9.27
N ALA A 484 7.44 -1.99 9.88
CA ALA A 484 8.72 -2.21 10.52
C ALA A 484 8.65 -3.34 11.56
N SER A 485 7.55 -3.38 12.34
CA SER A 485 7.32 -4.44 13.31
C SER A 485 7.29 -5.82 12.63
N LEU A 486 6.54 -5.95 11.51
CA LEU A 486 6.45 -7.20 10.75
C LEU A 486 7.81 -7.63 10.19
N LEU A 487 8.56 -6.70 9.61
CA LEU A 487 9.89 -6.97 9.04
C LEU A 487 10.90 -7.41 10.11
N ILE A 488 10.90 -6.77 11.28
CA ILE A 488 11.74 -7.18 12.42
C ILE A 488 11.39 -8.61 12.84
N LYS A 489 10.10 -8.94 12.96
CA LYS A 489 9.64 -10.28 13.34
C LYS A 489 10.04 -11.32 12.30
N LEU A 490 9.92 -10.99 11.01
CA LEU A 490 10.34 -11.85 9.90
C LEU A 490 11.86 -12.08 9.92
N SER A 491 12.64 -11.02 10.07
CA SER A 491 14.10 -11.10 10.12
C SER A 491 14.58 -11.97 11.28
N ASN A 492 14.02 -11.77 12.48
CA ASN A 492 14.32 -12.60 13.65
C ASN A 492 13.93 -14.08 13.44
N TYR A 493 12.81 -14.34 12.75
CA TYR A 493 12.41 -15.70 12.39
C TYR A 493 13.42 -16.37 11.46
N TYR A 494 13.88 -15.68 10.42
CA TYR A 494 14.89 -16.21 9.50
C TYR A 494 16.22 -16.46 10.21
N SER A 495 16.73 -15.52 11.01
CA SER A 495 17.98 -15.71 11.75
C SER A 495 17.89 -16.90 12.72
N SER A 496 16.77 -17.04 13.44
CA SER A 496 16.55 -18.18 14.34
C SER A 496 16.44 -19.50 13.57
N SER A 497 15.78 -19.48 12.40
CA SER A 497 15.66 -20.65 11.55
C SER A 497 17.00 -21.06 10.93
N GLU A 498 17.88 -20.12 10.61
CA GLU A 498 19.20 -20.39 10.06
C GLU A 498 20.14 -20.94 11.13
N GLU A 499 20.18 -20.33 12.33
CA GLU A 499 20.88 -20.89 13.49
C GLU A 499 20.41 -22.32 13.80
N MET A 500 19.10 -22.56 13.77
CA MET A 500 18.55 -23.89 14.03
C MET A 500 18.82 -24.88 12.90
N ARG A 501 18.96 -24.40 11.65
CA ARG A 501 19.36 -25.22 10.51
C ARG A 501 20.82 -25.62 10.62
N GLU A 502 21.72 -24.69 10.92
CA GLU A 502 23.14 -24.97 11.13
C GLU A 502 23.35 -25.98 12.26
N LEU A 503 22.75 -25.75 13.43
CA LEU A 503 22.80 -26.69 14.57
C LEU A 503 22.23 -28.09 14.25
N SER A 504 21.33 -28.19 13.27
CA SER A 504 20.69 -29.46 12.86
C SER A 504 21.51 -30.25 11.83
N ILE A 505 22.44 -29.60 11.11
CA ILE A 505 23.19 -30.22 10.00
C ILE A 505 24.69 -30.34 10.22
N THR A 506 25.24 -29.81 11.32
CA THR A 506 26.66 -29.94 11.67
C THR A 506 26.89 -30.85 12.88
N ASP A 507 28.02 -31.55 12.93
CA ASP A 507 28.50 -32.30 14.09
C ASP A 507 29.23 -31.35 15.07
N PRO A 508 28.82 -31.28 16.35
CA PRO A 508 29.37 -30.31 17.29
C PRO A 508 30.80 -30.60 17.74
N LEU A 509 31.32 -31.82 17.52
CA LEU A 509 32.68 -32.18 17.93
C LEU A 509 33.70 -31.79 16.86
N THR A 510 33.41 -32.12 15.59
CA THR A 510 34.35 -31.92 14.47
C THR A 510 34.05 -30.68 13.63
N ASN A 511 32.88 -30.06 13.82
CA ASN A 511 32.36 -28.95 13.00
C ASN A 511 32.17 -29.29 11.52
N LEU A 512 32.19 -30.58 11.16
CA LEU A 512 31.83 -31.07 9.83
C LEU A 512 30.31 -31.14 9.69
N TYR A 513 29.83 -31.30 8.46
CA TYR A 513 28.44 -31.69 8.25
C TYR A 513 28.15 -33.06 8.89
N ASN A 514 26.90 -33.29 9.30
CA ASN A 514 26.46 -34.53 9.94
C ASN A 514 25.72 -35.45 8.94
N ARG A 515 25.34 -36.65 9.41
CA ARG A 515 24.64 -37.64 8.59
C ARG A 515 23.39 -37.12 7.87
N ARG A 516 22.62 -36.24 8.51
CA ARG A 516 21.40 -35.67 7.91
C ARG A 516 21.72 -34.83 6.68
N TYR A 517 22.80 -34.05 6.72
CA TYR A 517 23.27 -33.27 5.58
C TYR A 517 23.72 -34.17 4.43
N PHE A 518 24.41 -35.26 4.75
CA PHE A 518 24.81 -36.26 3.75
C PHE A 518 23.63 -36.86 3.01
N ASP A 519 22.60 -37.33 3.72
CA ASP A 519 21.48 -38.03 3.09
C ASP A 519 20.74 -37.09 2.10
N ILE A 520 20.59 -35.81 2.47
CA ILE A 520 19.96 -34.79 1.60
C ILE A 520 20.83 -34.52 0.37
N HIS A 521 22.12 -34.24 0.54
CA HIS A 521 22.97 -33.80 -0.56
C HIS A 521 23.40 -34.94 -1.49
N LEU A 522 23.47 -36.18 -1.00
CA LEU A 522 23.70 -37.33 -1.87
C LEU A 522 22.51 -37.56 -2.81
N GLU A 523 21.29 -37.42 -2.30
CA GLU A 523 20.06 -37.51 -3.09
C GLU A 523 19.97 -36.38 -4.14
N GLU A 524 20.37 -35.16 -3.77
CA GLU A 524 20.46 -34.02 -4.69
C GLU A 524 21.49 -34.25 -5.80
N GLU A 525 22.71 -34.69 -5.47
CA GLU A 525 23.75 -34.94 -6.46
C GLU A 525 23.38 -36.12 -7.36
N PHE A 526 22.71 -37.14 -6.84
CA PHE A 526 22.17 -38.26 -7.63
C PHE A 526 21.17 -37.76 -8.67
N LYS A 527 20.16 -36.98 -8.26
CA LYS A 527 19.16 -36.40 -9.19
C LYS A 527 19.79 -35.44 -10.19
N ARG A 528 20.80 -34.67 -9.76
CA ARG A 528 21.55 -33.77 -10.65
C ARG A 528 22.31 -34.57 -11.71
N SER A 529 22.99 -35.62 -11.28
CA SER A 529 23.79 -36.50 -12.13
C SER A 529 22.94 -37.26 -13.13
N GLU A 530 21.79 -37.79 -12.71
CA GLU A 530 20.80 -38.42 -13.58
C GLU A 530 20.24 -37.43 -14.63
N ARG A 531 19.92 -36.20 -14.22
CA ARG A 531 19.35 -35.18 -15.12
C ARG A 531 20.32 -34.70 -16.20
N TYR A 532 21.60 -34.56 -15.85
CA TYR A 532 22.60 -33.93 -16.71
C TYR A 532 23.61 -34.91 -17.29
N ASP A 533 23.41 -36.21 -17.11
CA ASP A 533 24.34 -37.27 -17.54
C ASP A 533 25.76 -37.02 -17.00
N LEU A 534 25.86 -36.68 -15.71
CA LEU A 534 27.11 -36.46 -15.00
C LEU A 534 27.42 -37.65 -14.08
N GLY A 535 28.70 -37.86 -13.77
CA GLY A 535 29.12 -38.83 -12.76
C GLY A 535 29.49 -38.16 -11.44
N PHE A 536 29.45 -38.90 -10.35
CA PHE A 536 30.03 -38.49 -9.07
C PHE A 536 30.56 -39.71 -8.32
N SER A 537 31.52 -39.49 -7.43
CA SER A 537 32.11 -40.53 -6.58
C SER A 537 31.73 -40.31 -5.12
N LEU A 538 31.51 -41.40 -4.40
CA LEU A 538 31.30 -41.45 -2.96
C LEU A 538 32.46 -42.23 -2.32
N ALA A 539 33.13 -41.63 -1.35
CA ALA A 539 34.08 -42.31 -0.47
C ALA A 539 33.50 -42.43 0.93
N ILE A 540 33.55 -43.63 1.52
CA ILE A 540 33.27 -43.87 2.93
C ILE A 540 34.59 -44.25 3.60
N ILE A 541 34.89 -43.57 4.71
CA ILE A 541 36.18 -43.58 5.39
C ILE A 541 35.94 -43.98 6.84
N ASP A 542 36.77 -44.85 7.37
CA ASP A 542 36.69 -45.28 8.76
C ASP A 542 38.08 -45.33 9.39
N ILE A 543 38.16 -44.86 10.65
CA ILE A 543 39.41 -44.86 11.41
C ILE A 543 39.72 -46.27 11.90
N ASP A 544 40.85 -46.80 11.44
CA ASP A 544 41.28 -48.15 11.79
C ASP A 544 41.58 -48.26 13.29
N ASP A 545 40.97 -49.26 13.94
CA ASP A 545 41.19 -49.59 15.35
C ASP A 545 40.89 -48.44 16.34
N PHE A 546 39.98 -47.52 15.98
CA PHE A 546 39.64 -46.37 16.84
C PHE A 546 39.13 -46.76 18.23
N LYS A 547 38.38 -47.87 18.34
CA LYS A 547 38.00 -48.42 19.64
C LYS A 547 39.23 -48.81 20.49
N LEU A 548 40.21 -49.49 19.89
CA LEU A 548 41.44 -49.86 20.60
C LEU A 548 42.22 -48.61 21.02
N PHE A 549 42.24 -47.57 20.18
CA PHE A 549 42.83 -46.28 20.52
C PHE A 549 42.14 -45.63 21.72
N ASN A 550 40.80 -45.54 21.70
CA ASN A 550 40.02 -45.02 22.83
C ASN A 550 40.22 -45.82 24.12
N ASP A 551 40.27 -47.15 24.02
CA ASP A 551 40.48 -48.04 25.16
C ASP A 551 41.91 -47.88 25.74
N SER A 552 42.88 -47.47 24.92
CA SER A 552 44.29 -47.31 25.31
C SER A 552 44.65 -45.91 25.84
N GLU A 553 44.15 -44.86 25.19
CA GLU A 553 44.53 -43.44 25.44
C GLU A 553 43.40 -42.63 26.10
N GLY A 554 42.18 -43.18 26.14
CA GLY A 554 40.99 -42.56 26.69
C GLY A 554 40.20 -41.72 25.68
N HIS A 555 38.90 -41.56 25.94
CA HIS A 555 37.95 -40.89 25.04
C HIS A 555 38.31 -39.44 24.70
N LEU A 556 38.93 -38.69 25.62
CA LEU A 556 39.37 -37.32 25.35
C LEU A 556 40.47 -37.25 24.28
N ALA A 557 41.35 -38.26 24.23
CA ALA A 557 42.34 -38.38 23.17
C ALA A 557 41.67 -38.75 21.84
N GLY A 558 40.66 -39.63 21.87
CA GLY A 558 39.84 -39.96 20.70
C GLY A 558 39.13 -38.75 20.09
N ASP A 559 38.51 -37.92 20.92
CA ASP A 559 37.87 -36.67 20.50
C ASP A 559 38.85 -35.71 19.81
N GLN A 560 40.09 -35.67 20.30
CA GLN A 560 41.15 -34.86 19.69
C GLN A 560 41.59 -35.42 18.34
N VAL A 561 41.73 -36.74 18.22
CA VAL A 561 42.05 -37.42 16.95
C VAL A 561 40.95 -37.17 15.92
N LEU A 562 39.67 -37.24 16.31
CA LEU A 562 38.56 -36.95 15.42
C LEU A 562 38.60 -35.52 14.87
N LYS A 563 38.91 -34.53 15.71
CA LYS A 563 39.07 -33.12 15.30
C LYS A 563 40.23 -32.93 14.33
N GLU A 564 41.36 -33.56 14.61
CA GLU A 564 42.56 -33.43 13.78
C GLU A 564 42.37 -34.11 12.41
N ILE A 565 41.82 -35.32 12.38
CA ILE A 565 41.49 -36.01 11.13
C ILE A 565 40.51 -35.17 10.30
N SER A 566 39.50 -34.58 10.93
CA SER A 566 38.55 -33.70 10.25
C SER A 566 39.24 -32.50 9.62
N PHE A 567 40.18 -31.87 10.33
CA PHE A 567 40.98 -30.76 9.82
C PHE A 567 41.87 -31.18 8.64
N ILE A 568 42.58 -32.31 8.75
CA ILE A 568 43.42 -32.85 7.68
C ILE A 568 42.59 -33.13 6.42
N MET A 569 41.40 -33.73 6.57
CA MET A 569 40.51 -34.00 5.45
C MET A 569 40.01 -32.70 4.79
N MET A 570 39.64 -31.68 5.57
CA MET A 570 39.21 -30.38 5.03
C MET A 570 40.31 -29.70 4.20
N GLU A 571 41.55 -29.71 4.68
CA GLU A 571 42.70 -29.15 3.94
C GLU A 571 43.06 -29.97 2.69
N THR A 572 42.67 -31.25 2.65
CA THR A 572 42.98 -32.16 1.55
C THR A 572 41.96 -32.08 0.41
N LEU A 573 40.72 -31.69 0.71
CA LEU A 573 39.59 -31.72 -0.23
C LEU A 573 39.40 -30.39 -0.97
N ARG A 574 38.68 -30.42 -2.10
CA ARG A 574 38.34 -29.21 -2.86
C ARG A 574 37.12 -28.54 -2.25
N SER A 575 36.91 -27.26 -2.57
CA SER A 575 35.75 -26.48 -2.13
C SER A 575 34.39 -27.07 -2.53
N ASN A 576 34.35 -27.88 -3.60
CA ASN A 576 33.12 -28.50 -4.09
C ASN A 576 32.88 -29.92 -3.54
N ASP A 577 33.84 -30.49 -2.81
CA ASP A 577 33.69 -31.81 -2.19
C ASP A 577 32.92 -31.65 -0.87
N ILE A 578 31.97 -32.55 -0.59
CA ILE A 578 31.17 -32.49 0.63
C ILE A 578 31.71 -33.50 1.63
N LEU A 579 32.40 -33.01 2.66
CA LEU A 579 32.91 -33.81 3.76
C LEU A 579 31.90 -33.86 4.92
N VAL A 580 31.56 -35.07 5.37
CA VAL A 580 30.58 -35.33 6.42
C VAL A 580 31.15 -36.27 7.47
N ARG A 581 30.87 -36.02 8.75
CA ARG A 581 30.96 -37.03 9.81
C ARG A 581 29.72 -37.93 9.73
N PHE A 582 29.92 -39.14 9.25
CA PHE A 582 28.88 -40.10 8.88
C PHE A 582 28.40 -40.92 10.08
N GLY A 583 29.32 -41.21 11.01
CA GLY A 583 29.10 -42.00 12.21
C GLY A 583 30.06 -41.59 13.35
N GLY A 584 30.24 -42.48 14.33
CA GLY A 584 31.12 -42.21 15.49
C GLY A 584 32.59 -42.00 15.10
N GLU A 585 33.11 -42.90 14.27
CA GLU A 585 34.49 -42.91 13.74
C GLU A 585 34.54 -42.96 12.21
N GLU A 586 33.38 -42.73 11.57
CA GLU A 586 33.17 -42.84 10.13
C GLU A 586 32.95 -41.46 9.51
N PHE A 587 33.55 -41.24 8.35
CA PHE A 587 33.41 -40.05 7.52
C PHE A 587 32.94 -40.45 6.11
N ALA A 588 32.31 -39.52 5.42
CA ALA A 588 31.94 -39.70 4.02
C ALA A 588 32.30 -38.46 3.21
N VAL A 589 32.70 -38.67 1.95
CA VAL A 589 33.01 -37.60 1.00
C VAL A 589 32.21 -37.81 -0.27
N ILE A 590 31.36 -36.84 -0.61
CA ILE A 590 30.71 -36.76 -1.92
C ILE A 590 31.59 -35.90 -2.83
N MET A 591 32.03 -36.47 -3.96
CA MET A 591 32.92 -35.84 -4.93
C MET A 591 32.20 -35.69 -6.27
N PRO A 592 31.49 -34.56 -6.50
CA PRO A 592 30.82 -34.28 -7.77
C PRO A 592 31.79 -34.34 -8.97
N GLN A 593 31.33 -34.87 -10.10
CA GLN A 593 32.09 -34.87 -11.38
C GLN A 593 33.52 -35.45 -11.26
N THR A 594 33.68 -36.43 -10.38
CA THR A 594 34.99 -37.04 -10.09
C THR A 594 35.00 -38.48 -10.56
N SER A 595 35.97 -38.81 -11.42
CA SER A 595 36.15 -40.14 -12.00
C SER A 595 36.69 -41.15 -10.96
N HIS A 596 36.60 -42.45 -11.27
CA HIS A 596 37.18 -43.53 -10.49
C HIS A 596 38.65 -43.29 -10.09
N ASN A 597 39.49 -42.92 -11.06
CA ASN A 597 40.92 -42.70 -10.83
C ASN A 597 41.18 -41.45 -9.99
N ASP A 598 40.42 -40.38 -10.23
CA ASP A 598 40.57 -39.13 -9.47
C ASP A 598 40.10 -39.29 -8.04
N ALA A 599 38.98 -39.98 -7.83
CA ALA A 599 38.45 -40.30 -6.50
C ALA A 599 39.45 -41.15 -5.71
N TYR A 600 40.05 -42.16 -6.34
CA TYR A 600 41.11 -42.96 -5.73
C TYR A 600 42.32 -42.11 -5.33
N ASN A 601 42.77 -41.21 -6.20
CA ASN A 601 43.89 -40.31 -5.91
C ASN A 601 43.59 -39.37 -4.73
N VAL A 602 42.36 -38.84 -4.65
CA VAL A 602 41.91 -37.99 -3.53
C VAL A 602 41.86 -38.79 -2.23
N ALA A 603 41.29 -40.00 -2.26
CA ALA A 603 41.22 -40.89 -1.10
C ALA A 603 42.62 -41.32 -0.61
N GLU A 604 43.53 -41.70 -1.51
CA GLU A 604 44.90 -42.03 -1.14
C GLU A 604 45.63 -40.82 -0.55
N ARG A 605 45.40 -39.62 -1.06
CA ARG A 605 45.94 -38.39 -0.46
C ARG A 605 45.43 -38.18 0.95
N ILE A 606 44.13 -38.37 1.19
CA ILE A 606 43.53 -38.32 2.54
C ILE A 606 44.21 -39.35 3.46
N ARG A 607 44.30 -40.61 3.01
CA ARG A 607 44.87 -41.71 3.78
C ARG A 607 46.33 -41.44 4.18
N ILE A 608 47.14 -41.03 3.21
CA ILE A 608 48.57 -40.72 3.43
C ILE A 608 48.71 -39.51 4.37
N ASN A 609 47.97 -38.42 4.13
CA ASN A 609 48.03 -37.23 4.97
C ASN A 609 47.64 -37.54 6.42
N ILE A 610 46.61 -38.36 6.64
CA ILE A 610 46.21 -38.77 7.99
C ILE A 610 47.33 -39.59 8.65
N LYS A 611 47.85 -40.61 7.95
CA LYS A 611 48.94 -41.46 8.48
C LYS A 611 50.18 -40.65 8.86
N GLU A 612 50.51 -39.62 8.06
CA GLU A 612 51.71 -38.81 8.27
C GLU A 612 51.52 -37.71 9.32
N GLN A 613 50.34 -37.07 9.37
CA GLN A 613 50.11 -35.84 10.12
C GLN A 613 49.34 -36.03 11.42
N ALA A 614 48.47 -37.04 11.53
CA ALA A 614 47.71 -37.29 12.76
C ALA A 614 48.65 -37.61 13.93
N ILE A 615 48.25 -37.25 15.16
CA ILE A 615 49.03 -37.32 16.40
C ILE A 615 49.95 -38.56 16.45
N ARG A 616 51.26 -38.29 16.57
CA ARG A 616 52.31 -39.30 16.80
C ARG A 616 52.66 -39.51 18.27
N ALA A 617 52.20 -38.63 19.16
CA ALA A 617 52.53 -38.64 20.59
C ALA A 617 51.59 -39.56 21.39
N MET A 618 51.56 -40.84 21.03
CA MET A 618 50.78 -41.88 21.71
C MET A 618 51.63 -42.51 22.81
N LYS A 619 51.07 -42.70 24.02
CA LYS A 619 51.81 -43.22 25.19
C LYS A 619 51.64 -44.72 25.39
N THR A 620 50.45 -45.24 25.07
CA THR A 620 49.98 -46.59 25.38
C THR A 620 49.38 -47.31 24.16
N TYR A 621 49.01 -46.59 23.09
CA TYR A 621 48.52 -47.23 21.87
C TYR A 621 49.62 -48.09 21.20
N PRO A 622 49.33 -49.36 20.84
CA PRO A 622 50.33 -50.29 20.30
C PRO A 622 50.68 -50.09 18.82
N GLY A 623 49.91 -49.29 18.08
CA GLY A 623 50.18 -49.01 16.66
C GLY A 623 51.10 -47.81 16.46
N ASP A 624 51.95 -47.87 15.44
CA ASP A 624 52.89 -46.77 15.12
C ASP A 624 52.18 -45.50 14.60
N HIS A 625 51.00 -45.67 13.98
CA HIS A 625 50.22 -44.61 13.35
C HIS A 625 48.71 -44.84 13.51
N ILE A 626 47.94 -43.76 13.51
CA ILE A 626 46.50 -43.79 13.23
C ILE A 626 46.33 -43.85 11.71
N THR A 627 45.60 -44.85 11.22
CA THR A 627 45.33 -45.03 9.79
C THR A 627 43.83 -45.04 9.52
N VAL A 628 43.48 -44.91 8.24
CA VAL A 628 42.08 -45.03 7.80
C VAL A 628 41.99 -46.03 6.67
N SER A 629 40.88 -46.75 6.64
CA SER A 629 40.46 -47.56 5.49
C SER A 629 39.41 -46.77 4.70
N ILE A 630 39.45 -46.85 3.37
CA ILE A 630 38.56 -46.08 2.49
C ILE A 630 37.91 -47.00 1.44
N GLY A 631 36.60 -46.89 1.29
CA GLY A 631 35.83 -47.55 0.24
C GLY A 631 35.22 -46.53 -0.72
N ILE A 632 35.38 -46.74 -2.02
CA ILE A 632 34.86 -45.83 -3.06
C ILE A 632 33.84 -46.54 -3.95
N ALA A 633 32.76 -45.84 -4.28
CA ALA A 633 31.83 -46.22 -5.34
C ALA A 633 31.47 -45.00 -6.20
N MET A 634 31.16 -45.21 -7.48
CA MET A 634 30.88 -44.13 -8.43
C MET A 634 29.53 -44.33 -9.11
N TYR A 635 28.75 -43.27 -9.28
CA TYR A 635 27.59 -43.25 -10.16
C TYR A 635 28.02 -42.93 -11.61
N PRO A 636 27.48 -43.64 -12.63
CA PRO A 636 26.40 -44.64 -12.57
C PRO A 636 26.85 -46.10 -12.40
N GLU A 637 28.15 -46.38 -12.31
CA GLU A 637 28.70 -47.74 -12.26
C GLU A 637 28.23 -48.55 -11.03
N ALA A 638 27.98 -47.87 -9.91
CA ALA A 638 27.47 -48.43 -8.66
C ALA A 638 25.94 -48.57 -8.65
N GLY A 639 25.26 -48.43 -9.80
CA GLY A 639 23.83 -48.68 -9.97
C GLY A 639 22.96 -47.41 -10.01
N ASP A 640 21.65 -47.65 -10.13
CA ASP A 640 20.59 -46.67 -10.44
C ASP A 640 19.81 -46.20 -9.21
N LYS A 641 20.35 -46.39 -8.00
CA LYS A 641 19.72 -45.97 -6.74
C LYS A 641 20.76 -45.49 -5.74
N VAL A 642 20.42 -44.47 -4.96
CA VAL A 642 21.30 -43.91 -3.93
C VAL A 642 21.75 -44.96 -2.92
N GLU A 643 20.86 -45.88 -2.52
CA GLU A 643 21.18 -46.96 -1.58
C GLU A 643 22.24 -47.92 -2.13
N ASN A 644 22.29 -48.10 -3.45
CA ASN A 644 23.31 -48.96 -4.08
C ASN A 644 24.68 -48.30 -3.99
N ILE A 645 24.78 -46.99 -4.22
CA ILE A 645 26.05 -46.25 -4.16
C ILE A 645 26.66 -46.34 -2.75
N ILE A 646 25.86 -46.09 -1.71
CA ILE A 646 26.30 -46.23 -0.31
C ILE A 646 26.73 -47.67 -0.03
N LYS A 647 25.89 -48.65 -0.37
CA LYS A 647 26.15 -50.07 -0.14
C LYS A 647 27.43 -50.56 -0.80
N TYR A 648 27.77 -50.08 -1.99
CA TYR A 648 28.97 -50.49 -2.69
C TYR A 648 30.23 -49.79 -2.17
N ALA A 649 30.13 -48.53 -1.75
CA ALA A 649 31.22 -47.86 -1.04
C ALA A 649 31.52 -48.57 0.30
N ASP A 650 30.50 -48.95 1.07
CA ASP A 650 30.65 -49.73 2.31
C ASP A 650 31.28 -51.10 2.06
N ARG A 651 30.89 -51.80 0.98
CA ARG A 651 31.50 -53.08 0.61
C ARG A 651 32.96 -52.94 0.25
N ALA A 652 33.32 -51.88 -0.46
CA ALA A 652 34.71 -51.59 -0.78
C ALA A 652 35.50 -51.28 0.50
N LEU A 653 34.95 -50.49 1.42
CA LEU A 653 35.54 -50.20 2.73
C LEU A 653 35.76 -51.48 3.54
N TYR A 654 34.75 -52.34 3.60
CA TYR A 654 34.87 -53.63 4.28
C TYR A 654 35.99 -54.49 3.70
N LYS A 655 36.14 -54.50 2.37
CA LYS A 655 37.25 -55.19 1.69
C LYS A 655 38.61 -54.58 2.07
N ALA A 656 38.71 -53.26 2.17
CA ALA A 656 39.93 -52.58 2.62
C ALA A 656 40.33 -53.03 4.03
N LYS A 657 39.36 -53.07 4.96
CA LYS A 657 39.59 -53.54 6.33
C LYS A 657 40.03 -55.01 6.39
N MET A 658 39.44 -55.88 5.56
CA MET A 658 39.80 -57.31 5.50
C MET A 658 41.16 -57.58 4.85
N GLN A 659 41.64 -56.69 3.97
CA GLN A 659 42.92 -56.83 3.27
C GLN A 659 44.10 -56.23 4.05
N GLY A 660 43.93 -55.95 5.34
CA GLY A 660 45.00 -55.46 6.21
C GLY A 660 44.90 -53.99 6.60
N LYS A 661 43.76 -53.33 6.35
CA LYS A 661 43.52 -51.92 6.69
C LYS A 661 44.49 -50.96 5.99
N ASP A 662 44.52 -49.68 6.38
CA ASP A 662 45.40 -48.63 5.82
C ASP A 662 45.46 -48.65 4.28
N GLN A 663 44.30 -48.75 3.64
CA GLN A 663 44.21 -48.82 2.19
C GLN A 663 42.88 -48.30 1.65
N THR A 664 42.92 -47.86 0.39
CA THR A 664 41.73 -47.51 -0.38
C THR A 664 41.34 -48.66 -1.30
N GLN A 665 40.07 -49.04 -1.30
CA GLN A 665 39.49 -49.97 -2.25
C GLN A 665 38.40 -49.29 -3.06
N VAL A 666 38.36 -49.58 -4.35
CA VAL A 666 37.31 -49.08 -5.24
C VAL A 666 36.38 -50.23 -5.62
N TRP A 667 35.08 -49.97 -5.62
CA TRP A 667 34.10 -50.91 -6.12
C TRP A 667 34.22 -51.04 -7.63
N HIS A 668 34.42 -52.27 -8.10
CA HIS A 668 34.31 -52.61 -9.51
C HIS A 668 33.19 -53.63 -9.69
N ASP A 669 32.26 -53.33 -10.58
CA ASP A 669 31.22 -54.29 -10.95
C ASP A 669 31.86 -55.39 -11.81
N TYR A 670 32.01 -56.60 -11.25
CA TYR A 670 32.57 -57.75 -11.96
C TYR A 670 31.61 -58.34 -13.02
N ALA A 671 30.49 -57.67 -13.35
CA ALA A 671 29.44 -58.15 -14.25
C ALA A 671 29.49 -57.63 -15.70
N ARG A 672 30.57 -56.95 -16.13
CA ARG A 672 30.83 -56.64 -17.55
C ARG A 672 32.24 -57.05 -17.96
N GLY A 673 32.48 -58.35 -18.00
CA GLY A 673 33.64 -59.00 -18.62
C GLY A 673 33.18 -60.02 -19.64
#